data_AF-A0A842PGG3-F1
#
_entry.id   AF-A0A842PGG3-F1
#
_cell.length_a   1.000
_cell.length_b   1.000
_cell.length_c   1.000
_cell.angle_alpha   90.00
_cell.angle_beta   90.00
_cell.angle_gamma   90.00
#
_symmetry.space_group_name_H-M   'P 1'
#
loop_
_entity.id
_entity.type
_entity.pdbx_description
1 polymer ?
#
loop_
_entity_poly.entity_id
_entity_poly.type
_entity_poly.pdbx_seq_one_letter_code
_entity_poly.pdbx_strand_id
1 'polypeptide(L)'
;MEGELGTVLWHLLAGATLLFGSGIFPALFIIKILDPLSDTFRKVMLLPAISLLVVFGIAGWMVVITGKFDSATLILLLIVANCLAALFHWKRDVIRVRRLSQWELMEERADLIESEGELPKSIETESLDEDTTELEEDIEKKKKLAIDLASSRSWWLPLALATAALLSLLPLLLFEYPNGVDWIGFSTLSHRLATSGDLSLPAISEGNWTYPPALPATAALLETVVGMTPASAIHLVGQLSLFALLWGIAGASDRWGASGPTLLCLALVPALFVKAHDSGYPTVASQLGLVIGLLVLLRPIAERRRGQDILFAICVITTGAIHPTGALYLGTLLGAYLITHRFGMRREIAVSRLALTSAVVLSIAAYIVLVTFAPRLLSEPVFSEYGWQGGFSLILFNGPIAIALAGWALWRTRTSIEVVMLAVWIGINWILTLVHLFNGVIAFSFFTLLSYVLYSMALHAFHIPLAIVGGIILSNSVKLTPRERPISVDQDGEAMVQEMLEASRNLTADEISASAKEATAEEATLMWLPMKLPEPINQNWLIAIFLFVIFQLTIANALLIELSSHDELRVQTKGDRELMSTLNLPAGSVLFTEDAHWGNVYDIDEQIGMTTFPSLGLVDVRVNNQGHARSAILQDDTKTLRELGVTHALSSPMGTFGEVFAISPYWEISRDIDGSRLWILKETPTSRSAASSTFVYPSEQNCIDPCEWRLDPWWMVDADQLVNRPDSQPFLTRGEITMTIPLERGSHDQTVKINVMIDAPAGLEVRVYAIDGAEIEARKFTTNGGWQQLTLITKTSLATDFEVLIRVNGGGSGWINPLAITGRGDRLLDHDGVRIHWVELRPMVE
;
A
#
# COMPACT_ATOMS: atom_id res chain seq x y z
N MET A 1 -10.44 11.23 -7.83
CA MET A 1 -11.34 11.37 -6.69
C MET A 1 -12.66 11.86 -7.22
N GLU A 2 -13.73 11.66 -6.49
CA GLU A 2 -15.06 12.13 -6.87
C GLU A 2 -15.13 13.65 -6.89
N GLY A 3 -15.99 14.17 -7.79
CA GLY A 3 -16.28 15.59 -7.94
C GLY A 3 -15.49 16.28 -9.05
N GLU A 4 -15.88 17.52 -9.33
CA GLU A 4 -15.17 18.38 -10.30
C GLU A 4 -13.76 18.72 -9.81
N LEU A 5 -12.89 19.16 -10.74
CA LEU A 5 -11.49 19.50 -10.43
C LEU A 5 -11.35 20.44 -9.23
N GLY A 6 -12.24 21.42 -9.08
CA GLY A 6 -12.22 22.35 -7.93
C GLY A 6 -12.44 21.64 -6.59
N THR A 7 -13.39 20.71 -6.54
CA THR A 7 -13.68 19.88 -5.35
C THR A 7 -12.51 18.95 -5.04
N VAL A 8 -11.94 18.31 -6.07
CA VAL A 8 -10.77 17.43 -5.90
C VAL A 8 -9.57 18.21 -5.35
N LEU A 9 -9.29 19.40 -5.86
CA LEU A 9 -8.20 20.25 -5.36
C LEU A 9 -8.46 20.71 -3.91
N TRP A 10 -9.70 21.06 -3.57
CA TRP A 10 -10.07 21.38 -2.20
C TRP A 10 -9.85 20.20 -1.26
N HIS A 11 -10.35 19.01 -1.61
CA HIS A 11 -10.17 17.81 -0.81
C HIS A 11 -8.70 17.47 -0.62
N LEU A 12 -7.89 17.54 -1.69
CA LEU A 12 -6.45 17.33 -1.61
C LEU A 12 -5.79 18.32 -0.64
N LEU A 13 -6.06 19.62 -0.78
CA LEU A 13 -5.43 20.66 0.05
C LEU A 13 -5.90 20.57 1.50
N ALA A 14 -7.20 20.49 1.75
CA ALA A 14 -7.79 20.43 3.08
C ALA A 14 -7.38 19.13 3.80
N GLY A 15 -7.48 17.99 3.12
CA GLY A 15 -7.09 16.69 3.68
C GLY A 15 -5.58 16.59 3.95
N ALA A 16 -4.73 17.00 3.01
CA ALA A 16 -3.28 17.03 3.26
C ALA A 16 -2.89 17.98 4.39
N THR A 17 -3.55 19.14 4.49
CA THR A 17 -3.34 20.09 5.60
C THR A 17 -3.77 19.50 6.93
N LEU A 18 -4.93 18.82 7.00
CA LEU A 18 -5.39 18.18 8.21
C LEU A 18 -4.43 17.06 8.65
N LEU A 19 -4.06 16.16 7.73
CA LEU A 19 -3.22 15.00 8.07
C LEU A 19 -1.76 15.37 8.36
N PHE A 20 -1.11 16.18 7.52
CA PHE A 20 0.28 16.58 7.79
C PHE A 20 0.40 17.69 8.83
N GLY A 21 -0.59 18.58 8.92
CA GLY A 21 -0.59 19.68 9.89
C GLY A 21 -0.85 19.21 11.31
N SER A 22 -1.75 18.24 11.51
CA SER A 22 -2.09 17.73 12.84
C SER A 22 -1.00 16.88 13.50
N GLY A 23 0.06 16.49 12.77
CA GLY A 23 1.24 15.82 13.34
C GLY A 23 2.52 16.66 13.31
N ILE A 24 2.46 17.94 12.94
CA ILE A 24 3.65 18.72 12.56
C ILE A 24 4.62 18.98 13.72
N PHE A 25 4.14 19.41 14.89
CA PHE A 25 5.01 19.69 16.04
C PHE A 25 5.62 18.41 16.64
N PRO A 26 4.85 17.32 16.84
CA PRO A 26 5.40 16.02 17.18
C PRO A 26 6.48 15.59 16.19
N ALA A 27 6.23 15.72 14.88
CA ALA A 27 7.20 15.33 13.87
C ALA A 27 8.50 16.15 13.93
N LEU A 28 8.42 17.47 14.09
CA LEU A 28 9.61 18.32 14.27
C LEU A 28 10.41 17.96 15.54
N PHE A 29 9.71 17.68 16.64
CA PHE A 29 10.33 17.23 17.88
C PHE A 29 11.02 15.87 17.72
N ILE A 30 10.35 14.92 17.06
CA ILE A 30 10.88 13.60 16.72
C ILE A 30 12.12 13.72 15.83
N ILE A 31 12.09 14.56 14.78
CA ILE A 31 13.25 14.79 13.90
C ILE A 31 14.44 15.37 14.69
N LYS A 32 14.20 16.28 15.64
CA LYS A 32 15.26 16.82 16.51
C LYS A 32 15.99 15.72 17.29
N ILE A 33 15.27 14.67 17.72
CA ILE A 33 15.84 13.51 18.44
C ILE A 33 16.55 12.54 17.48
N LEU A 34 15.91 12.24 16.34
CA LEU A 34 16.42 11.25 15.37
C LEU A 34 17.61 11.74 14.58
N ASP A 35 17.57 12.99 14.11
CA ASP A 35 18.60 13.60 13.30
C ASP A 35 18.87 15.05 13.74
N PRO A 36 19.64 15.26 14.83
CA PRO A 36 20.00 16.59 15.33
C PRO A 36 20.76 17.44 14.30
N LEU A 37 21.43 16.82 13.32
CA LEU A 37 22.21 17.48 12.27
C LEU A 37 21.37 17.82 11.03
N SER A 38 20.07 17.49 11.03
CA SER A 38 19.19 17.79 9.91
C SER A 38 19.04 19.29 9.69
N ASP A 39 19.32 19.72 8.47
CA ASP A 39 19.02 21.07 8.01
C ASP A 39 17.54 21.21 7.61
N THR A 40 17.13 22.42 7.23
CA THR A 40 15.74 22.70 6.85
C THR A 40 15.27 21.83 5.69
N PHE A 41 16.13 21.60 4.69
CA PHE A 41 15.76 20.81 3.51
C PHE A 41 15.51 19.34 3.88
N ARG A 42 16.38 18.72 4.68
CA ARG A 42 16.16 17.35 5.16
C ARG A 42 14.93 17.24 6.08
N LYS A 43 14.70 18.25 6.93
CA LYS A 43 13.48 18.32 7.74
C LYS A 43 12.23 18.31 6.86
N VAL A 44 12.19 19.10 5.80
CA VAL A 44 11.07 19.13 4.84
C VAL A 44 10.83 17.77 4.18
N MET A 45 11.89 17.02 3.85
CA MET A 45 11.76 15.66 3.30
C MET A 45 11.20 14.65 4.32
N LEU A 46 11.63 14.72 5.58
CA LEU A 46 11.24 13.77 6.63
C LEU A 46 9.87 14.07 7.26
N LEU A 47 9.46 15.34 7.24
CA LEU A 47 8.28 15.83 7.97
C LEU A 47 6.97 15.14 7.57
N PRO A 48 6.63 14.95 6.27
CA PRO A 48 5.38 14.30 5.89
C PRO A 48 5.27 12.86 6.43
N ALA A 49 6.36 12.08 6.34
CA ALA A 49 6.37 10.69 6.78
C ALA A 49 6.15 10.56 8.29
N ILE A 50 6.89 11.33 9.06
CA ILE A 50 6.84 11.26 10.53
C ILE A 50 5.52 11.85 11.03
N SER A 51 5.05 12.96 10.45
CA SER A 51 3.77 13.58 10.81
C SER A 51 2.61 12.61 10.60
N LEU A 52 2.54 12.00 9.42
CA LEU A 52 1.48 11.05 9.09
C LEU A 52 1.55 9.79 9.97
N LEU A 53 2.76 9.31 10.29
CA LEU A 53 2.95 8.20 11.23
C LEU A 53 2.42 8.54 12.64
N VAL A 54 2.59 9.77 13.12
CA VAL A 54 2.01 10.21 14.40
C VAL A 54 0.48 10.19 14.34
N VAL A 55 -0.11 10.71 13.26
CA VAL A 55 -1.58 10.71 13.08
C VAL A 55 -2.12 9.28 13.05
N PHE A 56 -1.52 8.39 12.26
CA PHE A 56 -1.89 6.97 12.25
C PHE A 56 -1.77 6.32 13.62
N GLY A 57 -0.69 6.59 14.34
CA GLY A 57 -0.48 6.03 15.68
C GLY A 57 -1.56 6.45 16.67
N ILE A 58 -1.87 7.74 16.73
CA ILE A 58 -2.89 8.27 17.64
C ILE A 58 -4.28 7.76 17.23
N ALA A 59 -4.62 7.82 15.94
CA ALA A 59 -5.92 7.37 15.44
C ALA A 59 -6.14 5.87 15.66
N GLY A 60 -5.15 5.04 15.30
CA GLY A 60 -5.25 3.59 15.45
C GLY A 60 -5.30 3.14 16.91
N TRP A 61 -4.40 3.64 17.75
CA TRP A 61 -4.38 3.25 19.16
C TRP A 61 -5.55 3.80 19.96
N MET A 62 -6.12 4.94 19.57
CA MET A 62 -7.39 5.39 20.14
C MET A 62 -8.45 4.30 19.98
N VAL A 63 -8.72 3.85 18.74
CA VAL A 63 -9.73 2.83 18.46
C VAL A 63 -9.41 1.50 19.14
N VAL A 64 -8.14 1.07 19.15
CA VAL A 64 -7.74 -0.17 19.83
C VAL A 64 -7.98 -0.13 21.34
N ILE A 65 -7.70 1.00 22.00
CA ILE A 65 -7.79 1.13 23.46
C ILE A 65 -9.22 1.38 23.92
N THR A 66 -9.95 2.25 23.24
CA THR A 66 -11.31 2.64 23.64
C THR A 66 -12.37 1.68 23.09
N GLY A 67 -12.03 0.90 22.06
CA GLY A 67 -12.98 0.12 21.26
C GLY A 67 -13.90 0.96 20.39
N LYS A 68 -13.70 2.30 20.35
CA LYS A 68 -14.56 3.24 19.63
C LYS A 68 -13.79 4.36 18.94
N PHE A 69 -14.27 4.76 17.77
CA PHE A 69 -13.88 5.98 17.09
C PHE A 69 -14.78 7.14 17.51
N ASP A 70 -14.15 8.26 17.86
CA ASP A 70 -14.80 9.54 18.06
C ASP A 70 -13.88 10.64 17.52
N SER A 71 -14.37 11.40 16.54
CA SER A 71 -13.56 12.41 15.83
C SER A 71 -13.17 13.57 16.76
N ALA A 72 -14.03 13.95 17.70
CA ALA A 72 -13.74 15.01 18.67
C ALA A 72 -12.61 14.61 19.62
N THR A 73 -12.66 13.38 20.15
CA THR A 73 -11.59 12.81 20.97
C THR A 73 -10.29 12.70 20.20
N LEU A 74 -10.32 12.24 18.94
CA LEU A 74 -9.12 12.14 18.10
C LEU A 74 -8.47 13.52 17.89
N ILE A 75 -9.26 14.54 17.53
CA ILE A 75 -8.78 15.92 17.36
C ILE A 75 -8.18 16.44 18.68
N LEU A 76 -8.84 16.19 19.82
CA LEU A 76 -8.32 16.60 21.13
C LEU A 76 -6.97 15.93 21.42
N LEU A 77 -6.83 14.63 21.18
CA LEU A 77 -5.57 13.90 21.35
C LEU A 77 -4.45 14.46 20.47
N LEU A 78 -4.76 14.80 19.21
CA LEU A 78 -3.82 15.43 18.29
C LEU A 78 -3.40 16.83 18.77
N ILE A 79 -4.34 17.65 19.25
CA ILE A 79 -4.04 18.97 19.82
C ILE A 79 -3.13 18.82 21.04
N VAL A 80 -3.45 17.91 21.97
CA VAL A 80 -2.63 17.64 23.15
C VAL A 80 -1.23 17.19 22.76
N ALA A 81 -1.10 16.27 21.80
CA ALA A 81 0.20 15.83 21.30
C ALA A 81 1.02 16.99 20.72
N ASN A 82 0.40 17.90 19.97
CA ASN A 82 1.07 19.09 19.44
C ASN A 82 1.47 20.08 20.53
N CYS A 83 0.61 20.35 21.50
CA CYS A 83 0.93 21.23 22.62
C CYS A 83 2.10 20.69 23.45
N LEU A 84 2.08 19.38 23.78
CA LEU A 84 3.18 18.74 24.49
C LEU A 84 4.48 18.80 23.68
N ALA A 85 4.44 18.43 22.41
CA ALA A 85 5.61 18.48 21.54
C ALA A 85 6.16 19.90 21.41
N ALA A 86 5.31 20.91 21.27
CA ALA A 86 5.72 22.31 21.20
C ALA A 86 6.37 22.78 22.52
N LEU A 87 5.83 22.40 23.68
CA LEU A 87 6.42 22.70 24.99
C LEU A 87 7.82 22.08 25.15
N PHE A 88 7.99 20.81 24.77
CA PHE A 88 9.29 20.15 24.83
C PHE A 88 10.27 20.66 23.76
N HIS A 89 9.77 21.03 22.57
CA HIS A 89 10.59 21.60 21.52
C HIS A 89 11.10 23.00 21.87
N TRP A 90 10.28 23.81 22.57
CA TRP A 90 10.63 25.16 22.99
C TRP A 90 11.60 25.21 24.17
N LYS A 91 11.76 24.12 24.94
CA LYS A 91 12.85 24.02 25.91
C LYS A 91 14.18 24.19 25.16
N ARG A 92 14.76 25.38 25.28
CA ARG A 92 16.11 25.66 24.79
C ARG A 92 17.06 24.79 25.59
N ASP A 93 17.74 23.89 24.92
CA ASP A 93 18.91 23.24 25.48
C ASP A 93 19.93 24.36 25.72
N VAL A 94 20.05 24.83 26.97
CA VAL A 94 21.06 25.81 27.35
C VAL A 94 22.38 25.05 27.42
N ILE A 95 23.00 24.87 26.26
CA ILE A 95 24.30 24.22 26.13
C ILE A 95 25.37 25.25 26.47
N ARG A 96 26.03 25.10 27.62
CA ARG A 96 27.23 25.85 27.98
C ARG A 96 28.39 25.30 27.15
N VAL A 97 28.97 26.14 26.30
CA VAL A 97 30.14 25.76 25.50
C VAL A 97 31.38 25.86 26.39
N ARG A 98 32.08 24.73 26.58
CA ARG A 98 33.36 24.67 27.30
C ARG A 98 34.50 24.50 26.30
N ARG A 99 35.57 25.26 26.50
CA ARG A 99 36.84 25.10 25.79
C ARG A 99 37.84 24.43 26.73
N LEU A 100 38.42 23.31 26.32
CA LEU A 100 39.46 22.64 27.10
C LEU A 100 40.71 23.52 27.18
N SER A 101 41.33 23.54 28.35
CA SER A 101 42.66 24.12 28.54
C SER A 101 43.74 23.23 27.93
N GLN A 102 44.91 23.80 27.59
CA GLN A 102 46.03 23.04 27.01
C GLN A 102 46.51 21.89 27.92
N TRP A 103 46.32 22.00 29.23
CA TRP A 103 46.65 20.96 30.21
C TRP A 103 45.66 19.79 30.16
N GLU A 104 44.35 20.07 30.13
CA GLU A 104 43.32 19.03 29.95
C GLU A 104 43.44 18.35 28.57
N LEU A 105 43.81 19.12 27.54
CA LEU A 105 44.43 18.69 26.28
C LEU A 105 45.40 17.50 26.40
N MET A 106 46.35 17.68 27.30
CA MET A 106 47.47 16.77 27.49
C MET A 106 47.07 15.59 28.39
N GLU A 107 46.20 15.82 29.36
CA GLU A 107 45.67 14.79 30.27
C GLU A 107 44.74 13.83 29.53
N GLU A 108 43.83 14.32 28.68
CA GLU A 108 43.01 13.47 27.80
C GLU A 108 43.88 12.65 26.83
N ARG A 109 44.94 13.25 26.29
CA ARG A 109 45.90 12.52 25.44
C ARG A 109 46.75 11.51 26.21
N ALA A 110 47.11 11.80 27.46
CA ALA A 110 47.86 10.90 28.32
C ALA A 110 47.00 9.72 28.78
N ASP A 111 45.75 9.97 29.17
CA ASP A 111 44.76 8.96 29.55
C ASP A 111 44.38 8.06 28.36
N LEU A 112 44.31 8.60 27.14
CA LEU A 112 44.14 7.82 25.91
C LEU A 112 45.33 6.90 25.62
N ILE A 113 46.53 7.27 26.06
CA ILE A 113 47.75 6.46 25.92
C ILE A 113 47.85 5.42 27.05
N GLU A 114 47.41 5.74 28.27
CA GLU A 114 47.44 4.81 29.43
C GLU A 114 46.28 3.79 29.44
N SER A 115 45.17 4.06 28.73
CA SER A 115 43.98 3.19 28.71
C SER A 115 43.90 2.20 27.53
N GLU A 116 45.01 1.95 26.83
CA GLU A 116 45.13 0.87 25.82
C GLU A 116 45.14 -0.55 26.44
N GLY A 117 44.21 -0.85 27.37
CA GLY A 117 44.05 -2.20 27.94
C GLY A 117 42.82 -2.38 28.85
N GLU A 118 42.45 -1.37 29.62
CA GLU A 118 41.15 -1.26 30.30
C GLU A 118 40.70 0.20 30.26
N LEU A 119 39.40 0.45 30.01
CA LEU A 119 38.85 1.82 30.08
C LEU A 119 39.29 2.46 31.40
N PRO A 120 39.73 3.74 31.41
CA PRO A 120 39.87 4.43 32.66
C PRO A 120 38.48 4.43 33.29
N LYS A 121 38.39 4.03 34.57
CA LYS A 121 37.31 4.53 35.42
C LYS A 121 37.36 6.03 35.22
N SER A 122 36.35 6.56 34.54
CA SER A 122 36.11 7.97 34.37
C SER A 122 36.60 8.68 35.62
N ILE A 123 37.51 9.64 35.46
CA ILE A 123 37.58 10.73 36.42
C ILE A 123 36.16 11.32 36.36
N GLU A 124 35.29 10.80 37.23
CA GLU A 124 34.16 11.51 37.80
C GLU A 124 34.77 12.72 38.51
N THR A 125 35.26 13.67 37.72
CA THR A 125 35.29 15.04 38.20
C THR A 125 33.82 15.34 38.38
N GLU A 126 33.41 15.52 39.63
CA GLU A 126 32.13 16.08 40.02
C GLU A 126 31.91 17.42 39.30
N SER A 127 31.57 17.37 38.02
CA SER A 127 31.00 18.49 37.29
C SER A 127 29.56 18.13 37.03
N LEU A 128 28.73 18.62 37.93
CA LEU A 128 27.29 18.76 37.77
C LEU A 128 26.94 19.17 36.32
N ASP A 129 25.97 18.45 35.73
CA ASP A 129 25.31 18.64 34.43
C ASP A 129 26.04 18.18 33.14
N GLU A 130 26.25 16.86 33.00
CA GLU A 130 26.64 16.18 31.74
C GLU A 130 25.68 16.47 30.56
N ASP A 131 24.40 16.79 30.84
CA ASP A 131 23.38 17.11 29.83
C ASP A 131 23.42 18.59 29.36
N THR A 132 24.25 19.46 29.96
CA THR A 132 24.22 20.91 29.67
C THR A 132 25.53 21.50 29.15
N THR A 133 26.61 20.73 29.04
CA THR A 133 27.91 21.23 28.53
C THR A 133 28.40 20.44 27.33
N GLU A 134 28.57 21.09 26.17
CA GLU A 134 29.23 20.50 24.99
C GLU A 134 30.57 21.20 24.72
N LEU A 135 31.55 20.42 24.24
CA LEU A 135 32.86 20.91 23.82
C LEU A 135 32.77 21.75 22.54
N GLU A 136 33.55 22.84 22.47
CA GLU A 136 33.63 23.69 21.28
C GLU A 136 34.08 22.93 20.03
N GLU A 137 35.08 22.05 20.18
CA GLU A 137 35.59 21.24 19.06
C GLU A 137 34.53 20.28 18.49
N ASP A 138 33.70 19.70 19.35
CA ASP A 138 32.64 18.78 18.92
C ASP A 138 31.50 19.51 18.22
N ILE A 139 31.19 20.73 18.65
CA ILE A 139 30.25 21.62 17.95
C ILE A 139 30.79 21.97 16.56
N GLU A 140 32.08 22.26 16.43
CA GLU A 140 32.69 22.58 15.14
C GLU A 140 32.72 21.35 14.21
N LYS A 141 33.06 20.16 14.72
CA LYS A 141 32.99 18.90 13.98
C LYS A 141 31.57 18.62 13.49
N LYS A 142 30.55 18.76 14.34
CA LYS A 142 29.13 18.60 13.98
C LYS A 142 28.70 19.58 12.88
N LYS A 143 29.13 20.84 12.95
CA LYS A 143 28.84 21.86 11.93
C LYS A 143 29.50 21.53 10.59
N LYS A 144 30.77 21.13 10.57
CA LYS A 144 31.48 20.71 9.35
C LYS A 144 30.79 19.51 8.71
N LEU A 145 30.45 18.50 9.52
CA LEU A 145 29.73 17.32 9.05
C LEU A 145 28.38 17.68 8.39
N ALA A 146 27.61 18.60 9.00
CA ALA A 146 26.34 19.06 8.44
C ALA A 146 26.51 19.81 7.11
N ILE A 147 27.51 20.70 7.00
CA ILE A 147 27.83 21.43 5.77
C ILE A 147 28.23 20.43 4.66
N ASP A 148 29.12 19.49 4.98
CA ASP A 148 29.59 18.51 4.01
C ASP A 148 28.44 17.61 3.52
N LEU A 149 27.52 17.23 4.40
CA LEU A 149 26.32 16.48 4.03
C LEU A 149 25.43 17.30 3.08
N ALA A 150 25.21 18.58 3.36
CA ALA A 150 24.45 19.46 2.48
C ALA A 150 25.12 19.60 1.09
N SER A 151 26.45 19.67 1.03
CA SER A 151 27.18 19.74 -0.25
C SER A 151 27.19 18.43 -1.04
N SER A 152 26.93 17.29 -0.39
CA SER A 152 26.88 15.98 -1.04
C SER A 152 25.59 15.73 -1.85
N ARG A 153 24.63 16.67 -1.79
CA ARG A 153 23.33 16.52 -2.44
C ARG A 153 23.43 16.71 -3.95
N SER A 154 22.67 15.89 -4.66
CA SER A 154 22.47 16.08 -6.09
C SER A 154 21.68 17.37 -6.35
N TRP A 155 22.17 18.21 -7.25
CA TRP A 155 21.54 19.49 -7.60
C TRP A 155 20.11 19.32 -8.15
N TRP A 156 19.81 18.17 -8.75
CA TRP A 156 18.51 17.82 -9.35
C TRP A 156 17.52 17.21 -8.34
N LEU A 157 17.91 16.98 -7.09
CA LEU A 157 17.05 16.38 -6.06
C LEU A 157 15.71 17.11 -5.87
N PRO A 158 15.62 18.46 -5.84
CA PRO A 158 14.34 19.15 -5.73
C PRO A 158 13.38 18.83 -6.89
N LEU A 159 13.91 18.69 -8.11
CA LEU A 159 13.11 18.30 -9.27
C LEU A 159 12.59 16.87 -9.12
N ALA A 160 13.46 15.94 -8.70
CA ALA A 160 13.05 14.55 -8.46
C ALA A 160 11.98 14.42 -7.35
N LEU A 161 12.07 15.22 -6.29
CA LEU A 161 11.05 15.27 -5.23
C LEU A 161 9.71 15.82 -5.75
N ALA A 162 9.75 16.87 -6.57
CA ALA A 162 8.56 17.43 -7.20
C ALA A 162 7.90 16.42 -8.15
N THR A 163 8.69 15.69 -8.95
CA THR A 163 8.21 14.61 -9.80
C THR A 163 7.62 13.47 -8.96
N ALA A 164 8.29 13.04 -7.89
CA ALA A 164 7.77 12.00 -7.00
C ALA A 164 6.41 12.42 -6.38
N ALA A 165 6.28 13.69 -5.98
CA ALA A 165 5.03 14.23 -5.47
C ALA A 165 3.93 14.20 -6.54
N LEU A 166 4.22 14.70 -7.74
CA LEU A 166 3.27 14.69 -8.85
C LEU A 166 2.81 13.27 -9.17
N LEU A 167 3.74 12.32 -9.30
CA LEU A 167 3.42 10.92 -9.63
C LEU A 167 2.60 10.23 -8.54
N SER A 168 2.88 10.49 -7.26
CA SER A 168 2.07 9.95 -6.17
C SER A 168 0.66 10.53 -6.11
N LEU A 169 0.46 11.77 -6.53
CA LEU A 169 -0.83 12.47 -6.43
C LEU A 169 -1.66 12.41 -7.72
N LEU A 170 -1.03 12.12 -8.86
CA LEU A 170 -1.69 12.04 -10.17
C LEU A 170 -2.89 11.08 -10.20
N PRO A 171 -2.87 9.90 -9.54
CA PRO A 171 -4.03 9.01 -9.50
C PRO A 171 -5.29 9.68 -8.92
N LEU A 172 -5.13 10.63 -7.99
CA LEU A 172 -6.27 11.37 -7.41
C LEU A 172 -6.96 12.28 -8.43
N LEU A 173 -6.24 12.68 -9.48
CA LEU A 173 -6.75 13.55 -10.55
C LEU A 173 -7.29 12.74 -11.74
N LEU A 174 -6.68 11.58 -12.03
CA LEU A 174 -7.05 10.74 -13.18
C LEU A 174 -8.23 9.82 -12.88
N PHE A 175 -8.26 9.21 -11.69
CA PHE A 175 -9.25 8.19 -11.38
C PHE A 175 -10.23 8.70 -10.34
N GLU A 176 -11.50 8.68 -10.68
CA GLU A 176 -12.60 9.01 -9.77
C GLU A 176 -12.54 8.13 -8.51
N TYR A 177 -12.34 6.82 -8.70
CA TYR A 177 -12.20 5.80 -7.67
C TYR A 177 -10.84 5.09 -7.77
N PRO A 178 -10.35 4.42 -6.71
CA PRO A 178 -9.19 3.53 -6.83
C PRO A 178 -9.47 2.36 -7.80
N ASN A 179 -8.43 1.89 -8.51
CA ASN A 179 -8.57 0.81 -9.51
C ASN A 179 -8.52 -0.60 -8.91
N GLY A 180 -7.91 -0.77 -7.74
CA GLY A 180 -7.92 -2.06 -7.03
C GLY A 180 -9.31 -2.44 -6.49
N VAL A 181 -9.38 -3.54 -5.74
CA VAL A 181 -10.66 -4.01 -5.13
C VAL A 181 -10.70 -3.80 -3.62
N ASP A 182 -9.54 -3.76 -2.95
CA ASP A 182 -9.44 -3.67 -1.49
C ASP A 182 -10.00 -2.34 -0.94
N TRP A 183 -10.00 -1.26 -1.75
CA TRP A 183 -10.54 0.03 -1.32
C TRP A 183 -12.01 -0.04 -0.90
N ILE A 184 -12.83 -0.94 -1.48
CA ILE A 184 -14.24 -1.08 -1.11
C ILE A 184 -14.37 -1.51 0.35
N GLY A 185 -13.55 -2.48 0.76
CA GLY A 185 -13.51 -2.94 2.14
C GLY A 185 -12.98 -1.85 3.08
N PHE A 186 -11.93 -1.12 2.70
CA PHE A 186 -11.41 -0.04 3.53
C PHE A 186 -12.37 1.15 3.64
N SER A 187 -13.09 1.48 2.56
CA SER A 187 -14.17 2.48 2.57
C SER A 187 -15.29 2.05 3.52
N THR A 188 -15.68 0.78 3.49
CA THR A 188 -16.70 0.24 4.40
C THR A 188 -16.26 0.37 5.86
N LEU A 189 -15.03 -0.04 6.18
CA LEU A 189 -14.46 0.10 7.53
C LEU A 189 -14.39 1.56 7.99
N SER A 190 -13.93 2.45 7.11
CA SER A 190 -13.81 3.89 7.37
C SER A 190 -15.18 4.50 7.65
N HIS A 191 -16.15 4.22 6.79
CA HIS A 191 -17.50 4.74 6.93
C HIS A 191 -18.17 4.23 8.21
N ARG A 192 -17.98 2.95 8.56
CA ARG A 192 -18.51 2.38 9.82
C ARG A 192 -17.93 3.03 11.06
N LEU A 193 -16.63 3.34 11.06
CA LEU A 193 -16.03 4.14 12.13
C LEU A 193 -16.61 5.56 12.16
N ALA A 194 -16.85 6.18 11.00
CA ALA A 194 -17.39 7.54 10.92
C ALA A 194 -18.85 7.64 11.41
N THR A 195 -19.67 6.62 11.17
CA THR A 195 -21.12 6.63 11.50
C THR A 195 -21.44 5.96 12.82
N SER A 196 -21.05 4.69 13.00
CA SER A 196 -21.37 3.89 14.19
C SER A 196 -20.32 3.98 15.29
N GLY A 197 -19.11 4.44 14.95
CA GLY A 197 -18.01 4.59 15.90
C GLY A 197 -17.34 3.27 16.28
N ASP A 198 -17.70 2.13 15.69
CA ASP A 198 -17.03 0.85 15.91
C ASP A 198 -16.93 0.01 14.63
N LEU A 199 -16.34 -1.17 14.75
CA LEU A 199 -16.11 -2.10 13.64
C LEU A 199 -17.06 -3.30 13.71
N SER A 200 -18.28 -3.11 14.19
CA SER A 200 -19.30 -4.15 14.19
C SER A 200 -19.88 -4.42 12.79
N LEU A 201 -20.10 -5.69 12.49
CA LEU A 201 -20.71 -6.10 11.23
C LEU A 201 -22.14 -5.54 11.13
N PRO A 202 -22.60 -5.20 9.91
CA PRO A 202 -24.00 -4.87 9.70
C PRO A 202 -24.90 -6.03 10.09
N ALA A 203 -25.97 -5.71 10.83
CA ALA A 203 -27.12 -6.58 10.93
C ALA A 203 -27.54 -6.97 9.50
N ILE A 204 -28.04 -8.15 9.20
CA ILE A 204 -28.47 -9.22 10.11
C ILE A 204 -27.35 -10.21 10.46
N SER A 205 -26.09 -9.85 10.17
CA SER A 205 -24.92 -10.63 10.58
C SER A 205 -24.40 -10.16 11.93
N GLU A 206 -23.74 -11.06 12.67
CA GLU A 206 -23.14 -10.75 13.97
C GLU A 206 -21.65 -11.03 13.93
N GLY A 207 -20.85 -10.07 14.39
CA GLY A 207 -19.40 -10.17 14.38
C GLY A 207 -18.75 -8.80 14.39
N ASN A 208 -17.43 -8.78 14.25
CA ASN A 208 -16.67 -7.54 14.12
C ASN A 208 -15.55 -7.70 13.09
N TRP A 209 -15.25 -6.64 12.33
CA TRP A 209 -13.99 -6.56 11.62
C TRP A 209 -12.85 -6.42 12.61
N THR A 210 -11.76 -7.10 12.28
CA THR A 210 -10.59 -7.21 13.15
C THR A 210 -9.35 -6.52 12.60
N TYR A 211 -9.50 -5.87 11.45
CA TYR A 211 -8.46 -5.15 10.74
C TYR A 211 -7.80 -4.06 11.61
N PRO A 212 -6.47 -3.84 11.52
CA PRO A 212 -5.80 -2.73 12.21
C PRO A 212 -6.43 -1.36 11.86
N PRO A 213 -6.89 -0.59 12.86
CA PRO A 213 -7.81 0.51 12.59
C PRO A 213 -7.13 1.82 12.18
N ALA A 214 -5.80 1.95 12.16
CA ALA A 214 -5.15 3.25 11.97
C ALA A 214 -5.51 3.91 10.62
N LEU A 215 -5.47 3.14 9.52
CA LEU A 215 -5.80 3.68 8.21
C LEU A 215 -7.29 4.01 8.07
N PRO A 216 -8.23 3.09 8.39
CA PRO A 216 -9.66 3.39 8.39
C PRO A 216 -10.03 4.56 9.32
N ALA A 217 -9.48 4.63 10.53
CA ALA A 217 -9.75 5.73 11.46
C ALA A 217 -9.24 7.09 10.95
N THR A 218 -8.12 7.09 10.23
CA THR A 218 -7.58 8.32 9.63
C THR A 218 -8.43 8.79 8.45
N ALA A 219 -9.00 7.87 7.67
CA ALA A 219 -9.96 8.20 6.63
C ALA A 219 -11.32 8.64 7.21
N ALA A 220 -11.80 8.00 8.28
CA ALA A 220 -13.00 8.41 9.00
C ALA A 220 -12.88 9.85 9.56
N LEU A 221 -11.67 10.27 9.95
CA LEU A 221 -11.39 11.66 10.32
C LEU A 221 -11.62 12.62 9.13
N LEU A 222 -11.24 12.24 7.91
CA LEU A 222 -11.49 13.07 6.71
C LEU A 222 -12.96 13.11 6.35
N GLU A 223 -13.68 11.99 6.46
CA GLU A 223 -15.14 11.95 6.24
C GLU A 223 -15.85 12.90 7.22
N THR A 224 -15.55 12.79 8.51
CA THR A 224 -16.23 13.57 9.56
C THR A 224 -15.84 15.04 9.59
N VAL A 225 -14.59 15.40 9.29
CA VAL A 225 -14.09 16.78 9.41
C VAL A 225 -14.16 17.55 8.09
N VAL A 226 -13.83 16.90 6.97
CA VAL A 226 -13.76 17.55 5.65
C VAL A 226 -15.03 17.29 4.84
N GLY A 227 -15.80 16.24 5.17
CA GLY A 227 -17.00 15.86 4.42
C GLY A 227 -16.71 15.10 3.14
N MET A 228 -15.57 14.39 3.08
CA MET A 228 -15.24 13.53 1.93
C MET A 228 -16.11 12.28 1.93
N THR A 229 -16.36 11.73 0.74
CA THR A 229 -16.92 10.37 0.63
C THR A 229 -15.90 9.32 1.09
N PRO A 230 -16.35 8.14 1.57
CA PRO A 230 -15.45 7.10 2.07
C PRO A 230 -14.38 6.70 1.05
N ALA A 231 -14.77 6.55 -0.23
CA ALA A 231 -13.86 6.22 -1.32
C ALA A 231 -12.79 7.30 -1.53
N SER A 232 -13.20 8.58 -1.56
CA SER A 232 -12.29 9.71 -1.70
C SER A 232 -11.33 9.85 -0.51
N ALA A 233 -11.82 9.63 0.72
CA ALA A 233 -11.02 9.68 1.94
C ALA A 233 -9.91 8.61 1.94
N ILE A 234 -10.26 7.35 1.67
CA ILE A 234 -9.30 6.24 1.58
C ILE A 234 -8.30 6.44 0.44
N HIS A 235 -8.78 6.86 -0.74
CA HIS A 235 -7.90 7.13 -1.88
C HIS A 235 -6.87 8.21 -1.53
N LEU A 236 -7.30 9.30 -0.89
CA LEU A 236 -6.42 10.39 -0.48
C LEU A 236 -5.38 9.93 0.56
N VAL A 237 -5.81 9.24 1.62
CA VAL A 237 -4.89 8.72 2.66
C VAL A 237 -3.86 7.78 2.04
N GLY A 238 -4.27 6.92 1.11
CA GLY A 238 -3.41 6.00 0.39
C GLY A 238 -2.32 6.69 -0.41
N GLN A 239 -2.69 7.67 -1.25
CA GLN A 239 -1.72 8.40 -2.08
C GLN A 239 -0.82 9.33 -1.26
N LEU A 240 -1.35 9.97 -0.21
CA LEU A 240 -0.53 10.75 0.72
C LEU A 240 0.48 9.88 1.48
N SER A 241 0.15 8.62 1.76
CA SER A 241 1.08 7.67 2.37
C SER A 241 2.23 7.32 1.44
N LEU A 242 1.96 7.07 0.14
CA LEU A 242 3.00 6.84 -0.86
C LEU A 242 3.89 8.07 -1.03
N PHE A 243 3.30 9.26 -1.17
CA PHE A 243 4.01 10.55 -1.22
C PHE A 243 4.96 10.70 -0.03
N ALA A 244 4.43 10.56 1.18
CA ALA A 244 5.17 10.73 2.42
C ALA A 244 6.29 9.70 2.54
N LEU A 245 6.06 8.46 2.11
CA LEU A 245 7.06 7.40 2.11
C LEU A 245 8.23 7.73 1.18
N LEU A 246 7.98 8.13 -0.07
CA LEU A 246 9.04 8.46 -1.04
C LEU A 246 9.91 9.60 -0.53
N TRP A 247 9.29 10.67 -0.02
CA TRP A 247 10.00 11.81 0.57
C TRP A 247 10.76 11.42 1.84
N GLY A 248 10.17 10.61 2.71
CA GLY A 248 10.79 10.14 3.93
C GLY A 248 12.01 9.25 3.68
N ILE A 249 11.95 8.31 2.72
CA ILE A 249 13.10 7.48 2.33
C ILE A 249 14.20 8.32 1.69
N ALA A 250 13.85 9.31 0.86
CA ALA A 250 14.81 10.27 0.33
C ALA A 250 15.50 11.07 1.45
N GLY A 251 14.73 11.52 2.44
CA GLY A 251 15.23 12.23 3.61
C GLY A 251 16.13 11.37 4.50
N ALA A 252 15.78 10.11 4.72
CA ALA A 252 16.61 9.16 5.47
C ALA A 252 17.93 8.87 4.72
N SER A 253 17.86 8.69 3.40
CA SER A 253 19.02 8.41 2.54
C SER A 253 19.94 9.62 2.33
N ASP A 254 19.44 10.84 2.56
CA ASP A 254 20.24 12.07 2.58
C ASP A 254 21.33 12.05 3.65
N ARG A 255 21.14 11.25 4.71
CA ARG A 255 22.13 11.08 5.78
C ARG A 255 23.47 10.50 5.28
N TRP A 256 23.43 9.68 4.23
CA TRP A 256 24.64 9.15 3.60
C TRP A 256 24.98 9.86 2.30
N GLY A 257 24.25 10.91 1.91
CA GLY A 257 24.45 11.60 0.62
C GLY A 257 23.92 10.81 -0.59
N ALA A 258 22.96 9.89 -0.40
CA ALA A 258 22.40 9.03 -1.44
C ALA A 258 20.94 9.36 -1.82
N SER A 259 20.41 10.51 -1.37
CA SER A 259 18.99 10.87 -1.49
C SER A 259 18.44 10.81 -2.92
N GLY A 260 19.01 11.61 -3.84
CA GLY A 260 18.56 11.68 -5.24
C GLY A 260 18.66 10.32 -5.95
N PRO A 261 19.84 9.67 -5.97
CA PRO A 261 19.98 8.35 -6.58
C PRO A 261 19.08 7.26 -5.98
N THR A 262 18.74 7.35 -4.69
CA THR A 262 17.75 6.44 -4.07
C THR A 262 16.35 6.66 -4.61
N LEU A 263 15.90 7.91 -4.76
CA LEU A 263 14.63 8.22 -5.43
C LEU A 263 14.59 7.72 -6.87
N LEU A 264 15.71 7.86 -7.58
CA LEU A 264 15.84 7.34 -8.94
C LEU A 264 15.69 5.82 -8.98
N CYS A 265 16.31 5.10 -8.05
CA CYS A 265 16.17 3.65 -7.94
C CYS A 265 14.78 3.21 -7.49
N LEU A 266 14.08 4.00 -6.66
CA LEU A 266 12.68 3.74 -6.32
C LEU A 266 11.80 3.80 -7.57
N ALA A 267 12.04 4.76 -8.47
CA ALA A 267 11.30 4.91 -9.73
C ALA A 267 11.68 3.89 -10.82
N LEU A 268 12.78 3.15 -10.64
CA LEU A 268 13.25 2.14 -11.60
C LEU A 268 12.33 0.90 -11.67
N VAL A 269 11.53 0.67 -10.65
CA VAL A 269 10.76 -0.58 -10.51
C VAL A 269 9.32 -0.30 -10.06
N PRO A 270 8.35 -1.10 -10.53
CA PRO A 270 6.92 -0.84 -10.30
C PRO A 270 6.44 -1.17 -8.88
N ALA A 271 7.03 -2.17 -8.21
CA ALA A 271 6.80 -2.60 -6.81
C ALA A 271 5.75 -1.83 -5.97
N LEU A 272 6.15 -0.89 -5.10
CA LEU A 272 5.21 -0.16 -4.22
C LEU A 272 4.17 0.66 -4.98
N PHE A 273 4.48 1.12 -6.20
CA PHE A 273 3.53 1.86 -7.04
C PHE A 273 2.37 0.98 -7.50
N VAL A 274 2.65 -0.29 -7.85
CA VAL A 274 1.60 -1.27 -8.19
C VAL A 274 0.72 -1.53 -6.98
N LYS A 275 1.31 -1.74 -5.80
CA LYS A 275 0.50 -1.99 -4.59
C LYS A 275 -0.32 -0.77 -4.18
N ALA A 276 0.19 0.46 -4.37
CA ALA A 276 -0.59 1.68 -4.17
C ALA A 276 -1.71 1.84 -5.21
N HIS A 277 -1.46 1.48 -6.46
CA HIS A 277 -2.46 1.53 -7.52
C HIS A 277 -3.60 0.51 -7.30
N ASP A 278 -3.25 -0.68 -6.83
CA ASP A 278 -4.17 -1.78 -6.50
C ASP A 278 -4.81 -1.62 -5.10
N SER A 279 -4.86 -0.40 -4.55
CA SER A 279 -5.49 -0.09 -3.27
C SER A 279 -4.95 -0.81 -2.02
N GLY A 280 -3.74 -1.40 -2.10
CA GLY A 280 -3.02 -1.99 -0.97
C GLY A 280 -2.42 -0.94 0.00
N TYR A 281 -3.21 0.08 0.33
CA TYR A 281 -2.78 1.27 1.06
C TYR A 281 -2.24 0.99 2.47
N PRO A 282 -2.82 0.11 3.30
CA PRO A 282 -2.26 -0.17 4.63
C PRO A 282 -0.84 -0.75 4.56
N THR A 283 -0.57 -1.60 3.58
CA THR A 283 0.76 -2.16 3.35
C THR A 283 1.77 -1.06 3.00
N VAL A 284 1.42 -0.13 2.11
CA VAL A 284 2.26 1.03 1.74
C VAL A 284 2.45 1.97 2.94
N ALA A 285 1.37 2.35 3.62
CA ALA A 285 1.40 3.24 4.78
C ALA A 285 2.23 2.68 5.94
N SER A 286 2.20 1.36 6.16
CA SER A 286 3.02 0.73 7.20
C SER A 286 4.53 0.86 6.93
N GLN A 287 4.95 1.07 5.68
CA GLN A 287 6.37 1.29 5.35
C GLN A 287 6.89 2.65 5.87
N LEU A 288 6.03 3.60 6.26
CA LEU A 288 6.44 4.87 6.87
C LEU A 288 7.31 4.64 8.12
N GLY A 289 7.09 3.55 8.84
CA GLY A 289 7.91 3.18 9.99
C GLY A 289 9.39 2.94 9.62
N LEU A 290 9.68 2.48 8.39
CA LEU A 290 11.04 2.28 7.90
C LEU A 290 11.82 3.58 7.83
N VAL A 291 11.19 4.74 7.64
CA VAL A 291 11.88 6.04 7.67
C VAL A 291 12.58 6.25 9.01
N ILE A 292 11.87 5.98 10.12
CA ILE A 292 12.44 6.03 11.47
C ILE A 292 13.43 4.88 11.66
N GLY A 293 13.07 3.67 11.23
CA GLY A 293 13.94 2.50 11.37
C GLY A 293 15.30 2.68 10.71
N LEU A 294 15.34 3.28 9.52
CA LEU A 294 16.59 3.58 8.82
C LEU A 294 17.41 4.64 9.55
N LEU A 295 16.78 5.71 10.07
CA LEU A 295 17.47 6.77 10.81
C LEU A 295 18.08 6.27 12.14
N VAL A 296 17.45 5.27 12.77
CA VAL A 296 17.90 4.71 14.05
C VAL A 296 18.88 3.54 13.86
N LEU A 297 18.56 2.57 13.01
CA LEU A 297 19.30 1.30 12.94
C LEU A 297 20.49 1.32 11.98
N LEU A 298 20.51 2.18 10.94
CA LEU A 298 21.70 2.35 10.09
C LEU A 298 22.73 3.31 10.72
N ARG A 299 22.46 3.83 11.93
CA ARG A 299 23.39 4.68 12.68
C ARG A 299 24.47 3.83 13.36
N PRO A 300 25.75 4.26 13.36
CA PRO A 300 26.78 3.63 14.18
C PRO A 300 26.38 3.62 15.67
N ILE A 301 26.67 2.52 16.37
CA ILE A 301 26.22 2.35 17.77
C ILE A 301 26.75 3.43 18.72
N ALA A 302 27.96 3.94 18.47
CA ALA A 302 28.58 5.01 19.26
C ALA A 302 27.76 6.32 19.23
N GLU A 303 26.95 6.54 18.19
CA GLU A 303 26.10 7.73 18.06
C GLU A 303 24.66 7.51 18.55
N ARG A 304 24.31 6.28 18.93
CA ARG A 304 22.93 5.89 19.23
C ARG A 304 22.56 6.29 20.66
N ARG A 305 21.47 7.05 20.80
CA ARG A 305 20.98 7.56 22.10
C ARG A 305 19.74 6.82 22.56
N ARG A 306 19.55 6.70 23.88
CA ARG A 306 18.37 6.04 24.49
C ARG A 306 17.02 6.59 23.98
N GLY A 307 16.94 7.90 23.72
CA GLY A 307 15.72 8.51 23.16
C GLY A 307 15.35 7.99 21.78
N GLN A 308 16.33 7.60 20.96
CA GLN A 308 16.11 7.03 19.63
C GLN A 308 15.55 5.60 19.72
N ASP A 309 15.95 4.83 20.74
CA ASP A 309 15.45 3.47 20.97
C ASP A 309 14.00 3.46 21.42
N ILE A 310 13.65 4.35 22.33
CA ILE A 310 12.26 4.52 22.80
C ILE A 310 11.37 4.90 21.62
N LEU A 311 11.83 5.84 20.80
CA LEU A 311 11.09 6.30 19.64
C LEU A 311 10.97 5.21 18.55
N PHE A 312 11.99 4.39 18.36
CA PHE A 312 11.92 3.23 17.48
C PHE A 312 10.91 2.19 18.00
N ALA A 313 10.84 1.95 19.31
CA ALA A 313 9.85 1.06 19.89
C ALA A 313 8.41 1.59 19.71
N ILE A 314 8.18 2.89 19.93
CA ILE A 314 6.90 3.55 19.64
C ILE A 314 6.57 3.42 18.15
N CYS A 315 7.56 3.60 17.27
CA CYS A 315 7.40 3.41 15.83
C CYS A 315 6.90 2.01 15.48
N VAL A 316 7.50 0.94 16.04
CA VAL A 316 7.05 -0.45 15.82
C VAL A 316 5.59 -0.65 16.22
N ILE A 317 5.20 -0.14 17.39
CA ILE A 317 3.83 -0.24 17.94
C ILE A 317 2.83 0.53 17.04
N THR A 318 3.18 1.75 16.63
CA THR A 318 2.38 2.58 15.72
C THR A 318 2.24 1.95 14.35
N THR A 319 3.34 1.45 13.76
CA THR A 319 3.31 0.79 12.46
C THR A 319 2.46 -0.48 12.50
N GLY A 320 2.50 -1.25 13.59
CA GLY A 320 1.65 -2.43 13.76
C GLY A 320 0.15 -2.11 13.75
N ALA A 321 -0.26 -0.93 14.24
CA ALA A 321 -1.65 -0.47 14.18
C ALA A 321 -2.10 -0.03 12.78
N ILE A 322 -1.16 0.21 11.86
CA ILE A 322 -1.43 0.43 10.42
C ILE A 322 -1.55 -0.91 9.71
N HIS A 323 -0.49 -1.72 9.79
CA HIS A 323 -0.46 -3.07 9.23
C HIS A 323 0.69 -3.89 9.85
N PRO A 324 0.50 -5.19 10.17
CA PRO A 324 1.53 -6.02 10.80
C PRO A 324 2.82 -6.18 9.97
N THR A 325 2.75 -6.08 8.64
CA THR A 325 3.91 -6.24 7.75
C THR A 325 5.00 -5.21 8.01
N GLY A 326 4.65 -3.93 8.17
CA GLY A 326 5.64 -2.89 8.45
C GLY A 326 6.37 -3.14 9.77
N ALA A 327 5.66 -3.59 10.80
CA ALA A 327 6.24 -3.95 12.09
C ALA A 327 7.19 -5.16 11.96
N LEU A 328 6.83 -6.15 11.14
CA LEU A 328 7.69 -7.28 10.84
C LEU A 328 8.99 -6.81 10.16
N TYR A 329 8.93 -5.88 9.21
CA TYR A 329 10.12 -5.39 8.51
C TYR A 329 11.05 -4.55 9.39
N LEU A 330 10.48 -3.78 10.32
CA LEU A 330 11.27 -3.14 11.37
C LEU A 330 11.93 -4.18 12.28
N GLY A 331 11.22 -5.27 12.58
CA GLY A 331 11.75 -6.42 13.32
C GLY A 331 12.90 -7.13 12.59
N THR A 332 12.78 -7.37 11.28
CA THR A 332 13.86 -7.98 10.50
C THR A 332 15.05 -7.03 10.30
N LEU A 333 14.81 -5.72 10.17
CA LEU A 333 15.88 -4.72 10.12
C LEU A 333 16.65 -4.68 11.44
N LEU A 334 15.94 -4.76 12.57
CA LEU A 334 16.56 -4.93 13.89
C LEU A 334 17.34 -6.25 13.97
N GLY A 335 16.76 -7.36 13.49
CA GLY A 335 17.45 -8.65 13.41
C GLY A 335 18.75 -8.56 12.62
N ALA A 336 18.73 -7.87 11.47
CA ALA A 336 19.93 -7.62 10.67
C ALA A 336 20.97 -6.83 11.45
N TYR A 337 20.56 -5.74 12.11
CA TYR A 337 21.42 -4.94 12.98
C TYR A 337 22.07 -5.79 14.09
N LEU A 338 21.28 -6.62 14.78
CA LEU A 338 21.81 -7.47 15.85
C LEU A 338 22.79 -8.51 15.31
N ILE A 339 22.55 -9.10 14.14
CA ILE A 339 23.45 -10.07 13.51
C ILE A 339 24.76 -9.39 13.10
N THR A 340 24.71 -8.24 12.43
CA THR A 340 25.92 -7.55 11.96
C THR A 340 26.79 -7.08 13.12
N HIS A 341 26.20 -6.60 14.22
CA HIS A 341 26.97 -6.13 15.37
C HIS A 341 27.38 -7.25 16.34
N ARG A 342 26.65 -8.37 16.45
CA ARG A 342 27.00 -9.49 17.33
C ARG A 342 28.11 -10.37 16.77
N PHE A 343 28.08 -10.65 15.46
CA PHE A 343 29.03 -11.55 14.80
C PHE A 343 30.15 -10.79 14.07
N GLY A 344 30.02 -9.47 13.91
CA GLY A 344 30.89 -8.67 13.06
C GLY A 344 32.14 -8.12 13.73
N MET A 345 32.04 -7.37 14.84
CA MET A 345 33.17 -6.57 15.35
C MET A 345 33.05 -6.28 16.85
N ARG A 346 34.20 -6.26 17.54
CA ARG A 346 34.44 -5.93 18.97
C ARG A 346 33.48 -6.60 19.98
N ARG A 347 33.98 -7.54 20.79
CA ARG A 347 33.30 -7.98 22.03
C ARG A 347 33.35 -6.86 23.07
N GLU A 348 32.64 -5.77 22.87
CA GLU A 348 32.42 -4.79 23.92
C GLU A 348 31.21 -5.21 24.77
N ILE A 349 31.44 -5.48 26.05
CA ILE A 349 30.41 -5.90 27.01
C ILE A 349 29.32 -4.82 27.14
N ALA A 350 29.68 -3.53 27.02
CA ALA A 350 28.73 -2.41 27.05
C ALA A 350 27.82 -2.37 25.81
N VAL A 351 28.39 -2.58 24.62
CA VAL A 351 27.66 -2.72 23.33
C VAL A 351 26.66 -3.88 23.38
N SER A 352 27.03 -4.99 24.04
CA SER A 352 26.14 -6.14 24.22
C SER A 352 24.91 -5.82 25.10
N ARG A 353 25.05 -4.94 26.11
CA ARG A 353 23.95 -4.55 27.00
C ARG A 353 22.95 -3.61 26.31
N LEU A 354 23.41 -2.59 25.58
CA LEU A 354 22.53 -1.67 24.86
C LEU A 354 21.74 -2.39 23.74
N ALA A 355 22.41 -3.32 23.04
CA ALA A 355 21.78 -4.18 22.04
C ALA A 355 20.74 -5.12 22.68
N LEU A 356 21.04 -5.69 23.85
CA LEU A 356 20.11 -6.55 24.60
C LEU A 356 18.89 -5.76 25.12
N THR A 357 19.07 -4.58 25.71
CA THR A 357 17.96 -3.75 26.20
C THR A 357 17.06 -3.32 25.05
N SER A 358 17.64 -2.95 23.91
CA SER A 358 16.88 -2.63 22.70
C SER A 358 16.08 -3.85 22.22
N ALA A 359 16.72 -5.02 22.14
CA ALA A 359 16.06 -6.26 21.74
C ALA A 359 14.89 -6.63 22.67
N VAL A 360 15.03 -6.43 23.98
CA VAL A 360 13.95 -6.69 24.96
C VAL A 360 12.78 -5.74 24.75
N VAL A 361 13.03 -4.43 24.72
CA VAL A 361 11.97 -3.42 24.49
C VAL A 361 11.23 -3.68 23.18
N LEU A 362 11.97 -4.11 22.15
CA LEU A 362 11.41 -4.38 20.83
C LEU A 362 10.68 -5.71 20.75
N SER A 363 11.11 -6.72 21.51
CA SER A 363 10.36 -7.98 21.66
C SER A 363 9.02 -7.73 22.35
N ILE A 364 8.98 -6.84 23.34
CA ILE A 364 7.72 -6.41 23.99
C ILE A 364 6.83 -5.68 23.00
N ALA A 365 7.37 -4.73 22.23
CA ALA A 365 6.62 -4.02 21.18
C ALA A 365 6.03 -4.99 20.14
N ALA A 366 6.84 -5.93 19.64
CA ALA A 366 6.41 -6.96 18.70
C ALA A 366 5.36 -7.89 19.31
N TYR A 367 5.52 -8.27 20.59
CA TYR A 367 4.54 -9.06 21.33
C TYR A 367 3.19 -8.34 21.45
N ILE A 368 3.19 -7.05 21.78
CA ILE A 368 1.97 -6.23 21.85
C ILE A 368 1.24 -6.25 20.50
N VAL A 369 1.95 -6.00 19.40
CA VAL A 369 1.35 -6.03 18.05
C VAL A 369 0.80 -7.42 17.73
N LEU A 370 1.60 -8.48 17.95
CA LEU A 370 1.19 -9.83 17.64
C LEU A 370 -0.02 -10.26 18.49
N VAL A 371 -0.03 -10.03 19.80
CA VAL A 371 -1.17 -10.42 20.64
C VAL A 371 -2.43 -9.61 20.31
N THR A 372 -2.29 -8.35 19.92
CA THR A 372 -3.44 -7.49 19.59
C THR A 372 -4.11 -7.93 18.28
N PHE A 373 -3.33 -8.35 17.28
CA PHE A 373 -3.83 -8.62 15.93
C PHE A 373 -3.80 -10.09 15.48
N ALA A 374 -2.94 -10.95 16.06
CA ALA A 374 -2.80 -12.38 15.68
C ALA A 374 -3.98 -13.29 16.02
N PRO A 375 -4.68 -13.15 17.17
CA PRO A 375 -5.85 -13.98 17.47
C PRO A 375 -6.98 -13.82 16.45
N ARG A 376 -6.91 -12.77 15.63
CA ARG A 376 -8.00 -12.30 14.78
C ARG A 376 -7.84 -12.67 13.29
N LEU A 377 -6.86 -13.51 12.96
CA LEU A 377 -6.38 -13.81 11.60
C LEU A 377 -6.53 -15.30 11.20
N LEU A 378 -7.32 -16.08 11.93
CA LEU A 378 -7.22 -17.56 11.94
C LEU A 378 -8.39 -18.33 11.30
N SER A 379 -9.31 -17.69 10.57
CA SER A 379 -10.53 -18.38 10.09
C SER A 379 -10.36 -19.16 8.78
N GLU A 380 -9.49 -18.76 7.84
CA GLU A 380 -9.36 -19.43 6.53
C GLU A 380 -7.90 -19.53 6.02
N PRO A 381 -7.53 -20.62 5.32
CA PRO A 381 -6.23 -20.74 4.66
C PRO A 381 -6.19 -19.84 3.42
N VAL A 382 -5.42 -18.76 3.49
CA VAL A 382 -5.26 -17.81 2.37
C VAL A 382 -3.98 -18.10 1.60
N PHE A 383 -4.12 -18.15 0.27
CA PHE A 383 -3.00 -18.38 -0.63
C PHE A 383 -2.24 -17.08 -0.96
N SER A 384 -0.93 -17.18 -1.15
CA SER A 384 -0.10 -16.07 -1.63
C SER A 384 -0.58 -15.56 -2.99
N GLU A 385 -0.81 -14.25 -3.13
CA GLU A 385 -1.43 -13.58 -4.29
C GLU A 385 -0.73 -13.89 -5.62
N TYR A 386 0.57 -14.20 -5.56
CA TYR A 386 1.42 -14.46 -6.74
C TYR A 386 2.35 -15.66 -6.55
N GLY A 387 1.92 -16.68 -5.79
CA GLY A 387 2.77 -17.82 -5.46
C GLY A 387 4.00 -17.46 -4.61
N TRP A 388 5.12 -18.16 -4.79
CA TRP A 388 6.32 -17.94 -3.97
C TRP A 388 6.96 -16.56 -4.22
N GLN A 389 6.90 -15.72 -3.19
CA GLN A 389 7.32 -14.31 -3.24
C GLN A 389 8.84 -14.10 -3.39
N GLY A 390 9.67 -15.12 -3.12
CA GLY A 390 11.13 -15.05 -3.28
C GLY A 390 11.65 -15.53 -4.64
N GLY A 391 10.76 -16.02 -5.51
CA GLY A 391 11.06 -16.58 -6.82
C GLY A 391 10.81 -15.60 -7.97
N PHE A 392 10.00 -16.01 -8.94
CA PHE A 392 9.69 -15.19 -10.12
C PHE A 392 9.05 -13.84 -9.75
N SER A 393 8.16 -13.82 -8.75
CA SER A 393 7.45 -12.62 -8.31
C SER A 393 8.41 -11.53 -7.82
N LEU A 394 9.52 -11.90 -7.16
CA LEU A 394 10.58 -10.96 -6.77
C LEU A 394 11.15 -10.24 -7.99
N ILE A 395 11.48 -11.00 -9.05
CA ILE A 395 12.06 -10.50 -10.29
C ILE A 395 11.05 -9.65 -11.07
N LEU A 396 9.81 -10.11 -11.15
CA LEU A 396 8.72 -9.42 -11.85
C LEU A 396 8.51 -8.01 -11.28
N PHE A 397 8.38 -7.90 -9.95
CA PHE A 397 8.01 -6.63 -9.31
C PHE A 397 9.19 -5.72 -9.00
N ASN A 398 10.39 -6.26 -8.79
CA ASN A 398 11.60 -5.47 -8.51
C ASN A 398 12.53 -5.35 -9.71
N GLY A 399 12.20 -5.93 -10.86
CA GLY A 399 12.94 -5.78 -12.12
C GLY A 399 14.37 -6.37 -12.13
N PRO A 400 14.80 -7.00 -13.23
CA PRO A 400 16.14 -7.58 -13.32
C PRO A 400 17.25 -6.52 -13.21
N ILE A 401 17.03 -5.30 -13.70
CA ILE A 401 18.02 -4.21 -13.69
C ILE A 401 18.30 -3.77 -12.25
N ALA A 402 17.27 -3.54 -11.42
CA ALA A 402 17.48 -3.08 -10.05
C ALA A 402 18.08 -4.19 -9.18
N ILE A 403 17.68 -5.45 -9.38
CA ILE A 403 18.29 -6.60 -8.69
C ILE A 403 19.77 -6.72 -9.06
N ALA A 404 20.13 -6.60 -10.34
CA ALA A 404 21.52 -6.65 -10.80
C ALA A 404 22.34 -5.47 -10.25
N LEU A 405 21.79 -4.26 -10.27
CA LEU A 405 22.41 -3.07 -9.69
C LEU A 405 22.66 -3.23 -8.19
N ALA A 406 21.66 -3.73 -7.46
CA ALA A 406 21.79 -4.00 -6.03
C ALA A 406 22.82 -5.09 -5.76
N GLY A 407 22.84 -6.20 -6.51
CA GLY A 407 23.85 -7.24 -6.38
C GLY A 407 25.27 -6.72 -6.63
N TRP A 408 25.44 -5.87 -7.64
CA TRP A 408 26.73 -5.22 -7.92
C TRP A 408 27.16 -4.26 -6.80
N ALA A 409 26.22 -3.47 -6.27
CA ALA A 409 26.44 -2.60 -5.12
C ALA A 409 26.85 -3.38 -3.87
N LEU A 410 26.10 -4.42 -3.51
CA LEU A 410 26.42 -5.28 -2.36
C LEU A 410 27.82 -5.88 -2.47
N TRP A 411 28.22 -6.34 -3.67
CA TRP A 411 29.55 -6.89 -3.89
C TRP A 411 30.66 -5.83 -3.80
N ARG A 412 30.50 -4.68 -4.49
CA ARG A 412 31.52 -3.62 -4.58
C ARG A 412 31.72 -2.91 -3.24
N THR A 413 30.64 -2.65 -2.50
CA THR A 413 30.63 -1.83 -1.28
C THR A 413 30.54 -2.66 0.00
N ARG A 414 30.82 -3.98 -0.07
CA ARG A 414 30.84 -4.92 1.08
C ARG A 414 31.78 -4.55 2.22
N THR A 415 32.69 -3.61 1.99
CA THR A 415 33.59 -3.07 3.01
C THR A 415 32.93 -2.04 3.92
N SER A 416 31.69 -1.62 3.65
CA SER A 416 30.88 -0.75 4.52
C SER A 416 29.97 -1.56 5.46
N ILE A 417 29.76 -1.04 6.68
CA ILE A 417 28.86 -1.63 7.68
C ILE A 417 27.39 -1.52 7.23
N GLU A 418 26.99 -0.35 6.75
CA GLU A 418 25.62 -0.07 6.31
C GLU A 418 25.20 -1.00 5.18
N VAL A 419 26.08 -1.21 4.20
CA VAL A 419 25.83 -2.10 3.05
C VAL A 419 25.72 -3.55 3.49
N VAL A 420 26.58 -4.01 4.39
CA VAL A 420 26.49 -5.39 4.93
C VAL A 420 25.20 -5.57 5.73
N MET A 421 24.77 -4.57 6.51
CA MET A 421 23.51 -4.65 7.23
C MET A 421 22.31 -4.69 6.28
N LEU A 422 22.30 -3.87 5.23
CA LEU A 422 21.28 -3.94 4.18
C LEU A 422 21.28 -5.30 3.48
N ALA A 423 22.45 -5.89 3.21
CA ALA A 423 22.58 -7.23 2.64
C ALA A 423 21.97 -8.30 3.55
N VAL A 424 22.26 -8.26 4.85
CA VAL A 424 21.69 -9.19 5.85
C VAL A 424 20.18 -8.98 5.95
N TRP A 425 19.70 -7.74 5.94
CA TRP A 425 18.27 -7.46 5.98
C TRP A 425 17.52 -8.00 4.76
N ILE A 426 18.05 -7.78 3.55
CA ILE A 426 17.53 -8.38 2.31
C ILE A 426 17.53 -9.91 2.44
N GLY A 427 18.60 -10.50 2.96
CA GLY A 427 18.72 -11.95 3.18
C GLY A 427 17.68 -12.50 4.15
N ILE A 428 17.44 -11.84 5.28
CA ILE A 428 16.39 -12.23 6.25
C ILE A 428 15.01 -12.14 5.61
N ASN A 429 14.71 -11.04 4.91
CA ASN A 429 13.44 -10.89 4.21
C ASN A 429 13.25 -11.95 3.12
N TRP A 430 14.31 -12.31 2.40
CA TRP A 430 14.28 -13.41 1.42
C TRP A 430 14.00 -14.76 2.09
N ILE A 431 14.63 -15.06 3.23
CA ILE A 431 14.35 -16.28 4.01
C ILE A 431 12.89 -16.32 4.47
N LEU A 432 12.32 -15.19 4.90
CA LEU A 432 10.90 -15.12 5.29
C LEU A 432 9.97 -15.52 4.14
N THR A 433 10.33 -15.27 2.87
CA THR A 433 9.49 -15.67 1.73
C THR A 433 9.29 -17.17 1.62
N LEU A 434 10.16 -17.99 2.23
CA LEU A 434 10.04 -19.45 2.23
C LEU A 434 8.75 -19.92 2.92
N VAL A 435 8.11 -19.08 3.76
CA VAL A 435 6.81 -19.39 4.35
C VAL A 435 5.76 -19.76 3.31
N HIS A 436 5.80 -19.13 2.12
CA HIS A 436 4.85 -19.39 1.03
C HIS A 436 5.03 -20.77 0.39
N LEU A 437 6.18 -21.44 0.59
CA LEU A 437 6.40 -22.82 0.15
C LEU A 437 5.67 -23.83 1.06
N PHE A 438 5.27 -23.40 2.26
CA PHE A 438 4.49 -24.19 3.22
C PHE A 438 2.99 -23.85 3.19
N ASN A 439 2.57 -23.05 2.21
CA ASN A 439 1.17 -22.69 2.02
C ASN A 439 0.31 -23.97 1.84
N GLY A 440 -0.80 -24.07 2.57
CA GLY A 440 -1.67 -25.24 2.59
C GLY A 440 -1.28 -26.36 3.57
N VAL A 441 -0.16 -26.23 4.31
CA VAL A 441 0.19 -27.20 5.37
C VAL A 441 -0.56 -26.86 6.67
N ILE A 442 -1.74 -27.47 6.83
CA ILE A 442 -2.68 -27.23 7.96
C ILE A 442 -2.08 -27.56 9.34
N ALA A 443 -0.98 -28.31 9.39
CA ALA A 443 -0.37 -28.76 10.64
C ALA A 443 0.13 -27.62 11.56
N PHE A 444 0.35 -26.41 11.03
CA PHE A 444 0.92 -25.29 11.79
C PHE A 444 0.22 -23.95 11.47
N SER A 445 -0.79 -23.59 12.27
CA SER A 445 -1.58 -22.35 12.11
C SER A 445 -0.73 -21.07 12.09
N PHE A 446 0.46 -21.08 12.72
CA PHE A 446 1.40 -19.95 12.67
C PHE A 446 1.96 -19.68 11.26
N PHE A 447 2.26 -20.73 10.47
CA PHE A 447 2.77 -20.52 9.11
C PHE A 447 1.69 -19.99 8.16
N THR A 448 0.44 -20.43 8.34
CA THR A 448 -0.71 -19.88 7.62
C THR A 448 -0.89 -18.38 7.94
N LEU A 449 -0.86 -18.03 9.23
CA LEU A 449 -0.91 -16.65 9.69
C LEU A 449 0.21 -15.78 9.09
N LEU A 450 1.45 -16.27 9.14
CA LEU A 450 2.60 -15.55 8.62
C LEU A 450 2.55 -15.42 7.07
N SER A 451 2.08 -16.45 6.36
CA SER A 451 1.86 -16.40 4.91
C SER A 451 0.76 -15.41 4.53
N TYR A 452 -0.29 -15.29 5.33
CA TYR A 452 -1.35 -14.30 5.11
C TYR A 452 -0.81 -12.88 5.24
N VAL A 453 -0.07 -12.60 6.32
CA VAL A 453 0.56 -11.29 6.51
C VAL A 453 1.54 -10.97 5.38
N LEU A 454 2.21 -11.97 4.80
CA LEU A 454 3.25 -11.81 3.78
C LEU A 454 2.79 -12.08 2.33
N TYR A 455 1.48 -12.20 2.08
CA TYR A 455 0.92 -12.72 0.83
C TYR A 455 1.37 -12.02 -0.46
N SER A 456 1.78 -10.75 -0.38
CA SER A 456 2.29 -9.93 -1.49
C SER A 456 3.73 -9.40 -1.29
N MET A 457 4.53 -10.05 -0.43
CA MET A 457 5.82 -9.56 0.06
C MET A 457 6.79 -9.08 -1.04
N ALA A 458 6.75 -9.67 -2.23
CA ALA A 458 7.61 -9.28 -3.36
C ALA A 458 7.45 -7.79 -3.73
N LEU A 459 6.26 -7.22 -3.58
CA LEU A 459 5.93 -5.83 -3.93
C LEU A 459 6.43 -4.79 -2.92
N HIS A 460 6.68 -5.18 -1.66
CA HIS A 460 6.93 -4.19 -0.59
C HIS A 460 8.10 -4.51 0.34
N ALA A 461 8.58 -5.75 0.45
CA ALA A 461 9.73 -6.07 1.32
C ALA A 461 11.09 -5.69 0.72
N PHE A 462 11.21 -5.73 -0.60
CA PHE A 462 12.50 -5.63 -1.30
C PHE A 462 12.72 -4.28 -1.97
N HIS A 463 11.65 -3.57 -2.33
CA HIS A 463 11.74 -2.32 -3.11
C HIS A 463 12.62 -1.27 -2.44
N ILE A 464 12.32 -0.92 -1.18
CA ILE A 464 13.08 0.09 -0.42
C ILE A 464 14.54 -0.33 -0.21
N PRO A 465 14.87 -1.53 0.34
CA PRO A 465 16.27 -1.88 0.56
C PRO A 465 17.07 -2.00 -0.75
N LEU A 466 16.49 -2.55 -1.82
CA LEU A 466 17.15 -2.60 -3.13
C LEU A 466 17.40 -1.18 -3.68
N ALA A 467 16.43 -0.27 -3.54
CA ALA A 467 16.57 1.10 -3.98
C ALA A 467 17.63 1.89 -3.20
N ILE A 468 17.74 1.69 -1.88
CA ILE A 468 18.79 2.31 -1.06
C ILE A 468 20.17 1.81 -1.48
N VAL A 469 20.33 0.50 -1.65
CA VAL A 469 21.60 -0.11 -2.09
C VAL A 469 22.00 0.37 -3.50
N GLY A 470 21.03 0.43 -4.43
CA GLY A 470 21.24 1.02 -5.76
C GLY A 470 21.58 2.52 -5.71
N GLY A 471 20.94 3.27 -4.81
CA GLY A 471 21.22 4.69 -4.60
C GLY A 471 22.63 4.94 -4.05
N ILE A 472 23.11 4.07 -3.15
CA ILE A 472 24.47 4.13 -2.59
C ILE A 472 25.52 3.98 -3.70
N ILE A 473 25.40 2.98 -4.58
CA ILE A 473 26.42 2.80 -5.63
C ILE A 473 26.40 3.93 -6.67
N LEU A 474 25.22 4.51 -6.95
CA LEU A 474 25.06 5.57 -7.96
C LEU A 474 25.40 6.97 -7.46
N SER A 475 25.57 7.16 -6.15
CA SER A 475 25.93 8.46 -5.61
C SER A 475 27.43 8.72 -5.68
N ASN A 476 27.79 9.97 -5.95
CA ASN A 476 29.17 10.41 -6.16
C ASN A 476 29.89 10.77 -4.85
N SER A 477 29.15 10.93 -3.76
CA SER A 477 29.66 11.48 -2.50
C SER A 477 29.00 10.81 -1.30
N VAL A 478 28.96 9.47 -1.33
CA VAL A 478 28.37 8.70 -0.23
C VAL A 478 29.31 8.63 0.97
N LYS A 479 28.75 8.88 2.14
CA LYS A 479 29.45 8.72 3.42
C LYS A 479 29.05 7.39 4.06
N LEU A 480 29.95 6.41 4.00
CA LEU A 480 29.79 5.08 4.57
C LEU A 480 30.80 4.84 5.68
N THR A 481 30.47 3.98 6.63
CA THR A 481 31.37 3.57 7.71
C THR A 481 32.21 2.37 7.26
N PRO A 482 33.55 2.49 7.19
CA PRO A 482 34.41 1.36 6.83
C PRO A 482 34.36 0.30 7.94
N ARG A 483 34.25 -0.96 7.53
CA ARG A 483 34.43 -2.12 8.42
C ARG A 483 35.92 -2.28 8.74
N GLU A 484 36.20 -2.75 9.93
CA GLU A 484 37.56 -3.04 10.38
C GLU A 484 37.95 -4.49 10.06
N ARG A 485 39.23 -4.72 9.76
CA ARG A 485 39.82 -6.06 9.60
C ARG A 485 40.97 -6.23 10.59
N PRO A 486 41.16 -7.43 11.17
CA PRO A 486 42.32 -7.68 12.00
C PRO A 486 43.56 -7.67 11.11
N ILE A 487 44.67 -7.11 11.58
CA ILE A 487 45.94 -7.21 10.88
C ILE A 487 46.35 -8.68 10.86
N SER A 488 46.27 -9.31 9.68
CA SER A 488 46.94 -10.57 9.41
C SER A 488 48.42 -10.29 9.19
N VAL A 489 49.29 -11.11 9.79
CA VAL A 489 50.74 -11.10 9.55
C VAL A 489 51.00 -11.55 8.10
N ASP A 490 50.85 -10.62 7.16
CA ASP A 490 51.13 -10.73 5.72
C ASP A 490 51.74 -9.38 5.26
N GLN A 491 51.99 -9.18 3.95
CA GLN A 491 52.70 -8.02 3.35
C GLN A 491 52.39 -6.62 3.93
N ASP A 492 51.16 -6.36 4.37
CA ASP A 492 50.77 -5.09 5.01
C ASP A 492 51.40 -4.92 6.43
N GLY A 493 51.56 -6.02 7.16
CA GLY A 493 52.28 -6.07 8.44
C GLY A 493 53.79 -5.93 8.26
N GLU A 494 54.38 -6.48 7.19
CA GLU A 494 55.81 -6.29 6.88
C GLU A 494 56.15 -4.83 6.56
N ALA A 495 55.30 -4.13 5.81
CA ALA A 495 55.48 -2.72 5.48
C ALA A 495 55.39 -1.82 6.72
N MET A 496 54.43 -2.08 7.60
CA MET A 496 54.29 -1.32 8.86
C MET A 496 55.39 -1.68 9.87
N VAL A 497 55.81 -2.94 9.95
CA VAL A 497 56.98 -3.34 10.74
C VAL A 497 58.25 -2.68 10.20
N GLN A 498 58.40 -2.52 8.88
CA GLN A 498 59.49 -1.73 8.31
C GLN A 498 59.41 -0.25 8.70
N GLU A 499 58.23 0.35 8.66
CA GLU A 499 58.01 1.75 9.07
C GLU A 499 58.28 1.95 10.58
N MET A 500 57.82 1.01 11.42
CA MET A 500 58.11 0.99 12.86
C MET A 500 59.59 0.71 13.15
N LEU A 501 60.25 -0.14 12.37
CA LEU A 501 61.70 -0.40 12.49
C LEU A 501 62.52 0.83 12.09
N GLU A 502 62.11 1.55 11.05
CA GLU A 502 62.70 2.84 10.66
C GLU A 502 62.48 3.91 11.74
N ALA A 503 61.29 3.96 12.34
CA ALA A 503 61.02 4.81 13.50
C ALA A 503 61.86 4.41 14.74
N SER A 504 62.06 3.10 14.97
CA SER A 504 62.82 2.57 16.12
C SER A 504 64.32 2.81 16.01
N ARG A 505 64.87 2.98 14.80
CA ARG A 505 66.30 3.31 14.59
C ARG A 505 66.71 4.66 15.16
N ASN A 506 65.74 5.49 15.56
CA ASN A 506 65.97 6.78 16.22
C ASN A 506 65.87 6.71 17.76
N LEU A 507 65.64 5.54 18.36
CA LEU A 507 65.51 5.36 19.81
C LEU A 507 66.78 4.77 20.42
N THR A 508 67.05 5.11 21.69
CA THR A 508 68.24 4.67 22.41
C THR A 508 68.07 3.27 23.02
N ALA A 509 69.18 2.55 23.24
CA ALA A 509 69.17 1.15 23.66
C ALA A 509 68.44 0.86 24.99
N ASP A 510 68.30 1.87 25.86
CA ASP A 510 67.59 1.74 27.13
C ASP A 510 66.06 1.76 26.95
N GLU A 511 65.54 2.51 25.97
CA GLU A 511 64.10 2.60 25.63
C GLU A 511 63.59 1.31 24.98
N ILE A 512 64.44 0.65 24.20
CA ILE A 512 64.14 -0.63 23.54
C ILE A 512 63.98 -1.75 24.57
N SER A 513 64.74 -1.73 25.67
CA SER A 513 64.66 -2.78 26.70
C SER A 513 63.42 -2.67 27.60
N ALA A 514 62.89 -1.46 27.77
CA ALA A 514 61.66 -1.20 28.51
C ALA A 514 60.43 -1.67 27.70
N SER A 515 60.36 -1.26 26.43
CA SER A 515 59.26 -1.64 25.51
C SER A 515 59.23 -3.15 25.21
N ALA A 516 60.39 -3.81 25.15
CA ALA A 516 60.47 -5.26 24.96
C ALA A 516 60.00 -6.08 26.18
N LYS A 517 60.03 -5.52 27.39
CA LYS A 517 59.50 -6.18 28.60
C LYS A 517 57.98 -6.08 28.70
N GLU A 518 57.38 -4.98 28.25
CA GLU A 518 55.92 -4.81 28.17
C GLU A 518 55.29 -5.73 27.11
N ALA A 519 55.93 -5.86 25.93
CA ALA A 519 55.41 -6.66 24.83
C ALA A 519 55.39 -8.20 25.07
N THR A 520 56.02 -8.70 26.15
CA THR A 520 56.07 -10.15 26.44
C THR A 520 55.01 -10.64 27.44
N ALA A 521 54.18 -9.73 27.97
CA ALA A 521 53.14 -10.07 28.96
C ALA A 521 51.69 -9.98 28.44
N GLU A 522 51.43 -9.30 27.32
CA GLU A 522 50.08 -9.19 26.74
C GLU A 522 49.88 -10.12 25.55
N GLU A 523 48.79 -10.89 25.58
CA GLU A 523 48.26 -11.60 24.41
C GLU A 523 48.22 -10.64 23.22
N ALA A 524 48.88 -11.03 22.11
CA ALA A 524 48.94 -10.27 20.87
C ALA A 524 47.60 -9.59 20.54
N THR A 525 47.50 -8.32 20.92
CA THR A 525 46.38 -7.43 20.64
C THR A 525 46.37 -7.25 19.14
N LEU A 526 45.44 -7.92 18.46
CA LEU A 526 45.20 -7.73 17.04
C LEU A 526 44.93 -6.24 16.83
N MET A 527 45.88 -5.51 16.24
CA MET A 527 45.61 -4.17 15.71
C MET A 527 44.59 -4.31 14.58
N TRP A 528 43.61 -3.41 14.52
CA TRP A 528 42.52 -3.44 13.53
C TRP A 528 42.65 -2.24 12.61
N LEU A 529 42.52 -2.45 11.30
CA LEU A 529 42.59 -1.38 10.30
C LEU A 529 41.24 -1.19 9.60
N PRO A 530 40.80 0.07 9.38
CA PRO A 530 39.61 0.34 8.57
C PRO A 530 39.88 -0.10 7.13
N MET A 531 38.95 -0.87 6.57
CA MET A 531 39.04 -1.30 5.18
C MET A 531 38.84 -0.13 4.23
N LYS A 532 39.59 -0.11 3.13
CA LYS A 532 39.46 0.89 2.07
C LYS A 532 38.06 0.83 1.44
N LEU A 533 37.35 1.96 1.44
CA LEU A 533 36.08 2.11 0.72
C LEU A 533 36.37 2.24 -0.79
N PRO A 534 35.51 1.66 -1.65
CA PRO A 534 35.66 1.78 -3.09
C PRO A 534 35.43 3.22 -3.56
N GLU A 535 36.15 3.64 -4.60
CA GLU A 535 35.90 4.93 -5.24
C GLU A 535 34.53 4.97 -5.94
N PRO A 536 33.91 6.17 -6.09
CA PRO A 536 32.65 6.33 -6.82
C PRO A 536 32.72 5.76 -8.24
N ILE A 537 31.58 5.29 -8.73
CA ILE A 537 31.50 4.74 -10.09
C ILE A 537 31.46 5.86 -11.13
N ASN A 538 31.70 5.52 -12.40
CA ASN A 538 31.59 6.49 -13.48
C ASN A 538 30.14 7.03 -13.56
N GLN A 539 30.00 8.36 -13.57
CA GLN A 539 28.71 9.07 -13.64
C GLN A 539 27.85 8.69 -14.86
N ASN A 540 28.45 8.15 -15.92
CA ASN A 540 27.70 7.65 -17.08
C ASN A 540 26.64 6.60 -16.71
N TRP A 541 26.89 5.79 -15.67
CA TRP A 541 25.89 4.83 -15.16
C TRP A 541 24.68 5.51 -14.54
N LEU A 542 24.89 6.57 -13.76
CA LEU A 542 23.80 7.38 -13.22
C LEU A 542 22.98 8.02 -14.35
N ILE A 543 23.64 8.58 -15.36
CA ILE A 543 22.97 9.20 -16.52
C ILE A 543 22.17 8.15 -17.29
N ALA A 544 22.72 6.96 -17.53
CA ALA A 544 22.03 5.88 -18.24
C ALA A 544 20.75 5.44 -17.50
N ILE A 545 20.84 5.23 -16.18
CA ILE A 545 19.67 4.87 -15.36
C ILE A 545 18.67 6.02 -15.32
N PHE A 546 19.14 7.26 -15.24
CA PHE A 546 18.29 8.45 -15.26
C PHE A 546 17.46 8.54 -16.55
N LEU A 547 18.09 8.36 -17.71
CA LEU A 547 17.41 8.34 -19.01
C LEU A 547 16.42 7.17 -19.11
N PHE A 548 16.80 5.99 -18.63
CA PHE A 548 15.93 4.83 -18.61
C PHE A 548 14.67 5.05 -17.75
N VAL A 549 14.84 5.61 -16.55
CA VAL A 549 13.72 5.93 -15.66
C VAL A 549 12.80 6.98 -16.28
N ILE A 550 13.33 8.02 -16.93
CA ILE A 550 12.49 9.00 -17.65
C ILE A 550 11.65 8.31 -18.73
N PHE A 551 12.26 7.43 -19.52
CA PHE A 551 11.56 6.68 -20.57
C PHE A 551 10.46 5.79 -19.98
N GLN A 552 10.78 5.03 -18.92
CA GLN A 552 9.84 4.16 -18.22
C GLN A 552 8.68 4.95 -17.60
N LEU A 553 8.95 6.05 -16.91
CA LEU A 553 7.92 6.90 -16.33
C LEU A 553 7.04 7.51 -17.42
N THR A 554 7.60 7.93 -18.55
CA THR A 554 6.81 8.47 -19.67
C THR A 554 5.82 7.44 -20.18
N ILE A 555 6.27 6.19 -20.40
CA ILE A 555 5.39 5.09 -20.82
C ILE A 555 4.35 4.81 -19.74
N ALA A 556 4.76 4.63 -18.49
CA ALA A 556 3.85 4.29 -17.39
C ALA A 556 2.74 5.34 -17.20
N ASN A 557 3.07 6.63 -17.31
CA ASN A 557 2.07 7.69 -17.21
C ASN A 557 1.16 7.76 -18.43
N ALA A 558 1.68 7.51 -19.64
CA ALA A 558 0.85 7.40 -20.84
C ALA A 558 -0.18 6.27 -20.69
N LEU A 559 0.25 5.10 -20.19
CA LEU A 559 -0.63 3.96 -19.91
C LEU A 559 -1.66 4.28 -18.82
N LEU A 560 -1.30 5.03 -17.77
CA LEU A 560 -2.26 5.43 -16.74
C LEU A 560 -3.33 6.40 -17.27
N ILE A 561 -2.93 7.33 -18.14
CA ILE A 561 -3.87 8.26 -18.79
C ILE A 561 -4.80 7.49 -19.73
N GLU A 562 -4.26 6.56 -20.52
CA GLU A 562 -5.04 5.70 -21.40
C GLU A 562 -6.03 4.82 -20.60
N LEU A 563 -5.57 4.18 -19.53
CA LEU A 563 -6.43 3.40 -18.63
C LEU A 563 -7.55 4.25 -18.01
N SER A 564 -7.33 5.54 -17.77
CA SER A 564 -8.36 6.43 -17.21
C SER A 564 -9.55 6.67 -18.15
N SER A 565 -9.42 6.38 -19.45
CA SER A 565 -10.54 6.43 -20.41
C SER A 565 -11.31 5.12 -20.57
N HIS A 566 -10.90 4.04 -19.89
CA HIS A 566 -11.51 2.71 -19.96
C HIS A 566 -12.36 2.41 -18.72
N ASP A 567 -13.53 3.06 -18.64
CA ASP A 567 -14.47 2.90 -17.52
C ASP A 567 -15.06 1.49 -17.38
N GLU A 568 -15.06 0.72 -18.47
CA GLU A 568 -15.52 -0.67 -18.53
C GLU A 568 -14.66 -1.63 -17.71
N LEU A 569 -13.44 -1.20 -17.36
CA LEU A 569 -12.49 -1.98 -16.56
C LEU A 569 -12.60 -1.70 -15.06
N ARG A 570 -13.57 -0.89 -14.62
CA ARG A 570 -13.81 -0.60 -13.20
C ARG A 570 -14.57 -1.75 -12.54
N VAL A 571 -14.28 -1.99 -11.26
CA VAL A 571 -14.90 -3.07 -10.46
C VAL A 571 -16.39 -2.87 -10.16
N GLN A 572 -16.85 -1.61 -10.20
CA GLN A 572 -18.25 -1.21 -10.03
C GLN A 572 -18.67 -0.37 -11.23
N THR A 573 -19.89 -0.59 -11.71
CA THR A 573 -20.46 0.18 -12.82
C THR A 573 -20.85 1.60 -12.36
N LYS A 574 -21.13 2.49 -13.31
CA LYS A 574 -21.69 3.82 -12.97
C LYS A 574 -23.09 3.68 -12.36
N GLY A 575 -23.89 2.76 -12.89
CA GLY A 575 -25.23 2.45 -12.36
C GLY A 575 -25.19 1.95 -10.91
N ASP A 576 -24.25 1.07 -10.56
CA ASP A 576 -24.10 0.56 -9.18
C ASP A 576 -23.89 1.71 -8.20
N ARG A 577 -22.96 2.61 -8.52
CA ARG A 577 -22.60 3.75 -7.66
C ARG A 577 -23.70 4.80 -7.57
N GLU A 578 -24.35 5.14 -8.68
CA GLU A 578 -25.48 6.06 -8.66
C GLU A 578 -26.65 5.49 -7.85
N LEU A 579 -26.90 4.19 -7.95
CA LEU A 579 -27.94 3.52 -7.19
C LEU A 579 -27.61 3.46 -5.69
N MET A 580 -26.37 3.16 -5.32
CA MET A 580 -25.90 3.13 -3.92
C MET A 580 -25.95 4.53 -3.28
N SER A 581 -25.41 5.56 -3.95
CA SER A 581 -25.38 6.93 -3.42
C SER A 581 -26.76 7.58 -3.27
N THR A 582 -27.77 7.09 -4.00
CA THR A 582 -29.16 7.56 -3.91
C THR A 582 -30.06 6.61 -3.12
N LEU A 583 -29.48 5.59 -2.48
CA LEU A 583 -30.22 4.59 -1.74
C LEU A 583 -30.81 5.23 -0.47
N ASN A 584 -32.13 5.20 -0.37
CA ASN A 584 -32.85 5.70 0.80
C ASN A 584 -33.96 4.70 1.14
N LEU A 585 -33.70 3.89 2.15
CA LEU A 585 -34.61 2.82 2.60
C LEU A 585 -35.17 3.15 3.98
N PRO A 586 -36.38 2.69 4.30
CA PRO A 586 -36.93 2.82 5.65
C PRO A 586 -36.01 2.17 6.70
N ALA A 587 -35.88 2.81 7.85
CA ALA A 587 -35.14 2.27 8.99
C ALA A 587 -35.59 0.85 9.34
N GLY A 588 -34.62 -0.06 9.58
CA GLY A 588 -34.87 -1.47 9.85
C GLY A 588 -35.11 -2.33 8.60
N SER A 589 -35.00 -1.76 7.39
CA SER A 589 -34.96 -2.56 6.17
C SER A 589 -33.70 -3.43 6.13
N VAL A 590 -33.81 -4.63 5.56
CA VAL A 590 -32.65 -5.48 5.28
C VAL A 590 -32.50 -5.60 3.76
N LEU A 591 -31.32 -5.21 3.28
CA LEU A 591 -30.91 -5.22 1.90
C LEU A 591 -30.11 -6.49 1.61
N PHE A 592 -30.61 -7.32 0.70
CA PHE A 592 -29.82 -8.37 0.11
C PHE A 592 -28.88 -7.80 -0.96
N THR A 593 -27.62 -8.19 -0.91
CA THR A 593 -26.58 -7.81 -1.88
C THR A 593 -25.81 -9.05 -2.32
N GLU A 594 -25.27 -9.01 -3.53
CA GLU A 594 -24.46 -10.12 -4.07
C GLU A 594 -23.12 -10.22 -3.32
N ASP A 595 -22.61 -11.44 -3.16
CA ASP A 595 -21.33 -11.70 -2.49
C ASP A 595 -20.14 -11.48 -3.44
N ALA A 596 -20.06 -10.27 -3.97
CA ALA A 596 -19.04 -9.84 -4.92
C ALA A 596 -18.66 -8.37 -4.68
N HIS A 597 -17.55 -7.92 -5.27
CA HIS A 597 -17.05 -6.55 -5.08
C HIS A 597 -18.09 -5.49 -5.47
N TRP A 598 -18.85 -5.70 -6.55
CA TRP A 598 -19.91 -4.79 -6.98
C TRP A 598 -21.16 -4.80 -6.09
N GLY A 599 -21.38 -5.85 -5.31
CA GLY A 599 -22.51 -5.93 -4.37
C GLY A 599 -22.27 -5.20 -3.05
N ASN A 600 -21.02 -4.90 -2.70
CA ASN A 600 -20.68 -4.26 -1.43
C ASN A 600 -20.95 -2.74 -1.44
N VAL A 601 -21.98 -2.33 -0.70
CA VAL A 601 -22.32 -0.93 -0.44
C VAL A 601 -21.48 -0.41 0.73
N TYR A 602 -20.63 0.59 0.50
CA TYR A 602 -19.65 1.06 1.48
C TYR A 602 -20.08 2.32 2.25
N ASP A 603 -21.18 2.97 1.86
CA ASP A 603 -21.69 4.24 2.38
C ASP A 603 -23.13 4.15 2.93
N ILE A 604 -23.53 2.96 3.42
CA ILE A 604 -24.90 2.71 3.87
C ILE A 604 -25.17 3.19 5.30
N ASP A 605 -26.40 3.67 5.54
CA ASP A 605 -26.90 4.02 6.88
C ASP A 605 -26.85 2.81 7.84
N GLU A 606 -26.41 3.04 9.07
CA GLU A 606 -26.31 2.01 10.11
C GLU A 606 -27.63 1.33 10.47
N GLN A 607 -28.77 1.98 10.19
CA GLN A 607 -30.12 1.46 10.44
C GLN A 607 -30.59 0.48 9.38
N ILE A 608 -29.87 0.36 8.26
CA ILE A 608 -30.16 -0.60 7.19
C ILE A 608 -29.31 -1.83 7.40
N GLY A 609 -29.97 -2.99 7.51
CA GLY A 609 -29.27 -4.26 7.54
C GLY A 609 -28.77 -4.66 6.15
N MET A 610 -27.62 -5.33 6.08
CA MET A 610 -27.07 -5.94 4.88
C MET A 610 -26.84 -7.44 5.09
N THR A 611 -27.03 -8.21 4.03
CA THR A 611 -26.75 -9.64 4.06
C THR A 611 -25.26 -9.94 3.81
N THR A 612 -24.55 -9.09 3.04
CA THR A 612 -23.10 -9.20 2.81
C THR A 612 -22.29 -8.16 3.56
N PHE A 613 -20.99 -8.45 3.69
CA PHE A 613 -19.98 -7.53 4.19
C PHE A 613 -18.61 -7.91 3.61
N PRO A 614 -17.70 -6.95 3.36
CA PRO A 614 -16.36 -7.26 2.89
C PRO A 614 -15.54 -7.94 3.99
N SER A 615 -14.95 -9.10 3.70
CA SER A 615 -14.13 -9.85 4.67
C SER A 615 -12.75 -9.20 4.90
N LEU A 616 -12.08 -8.76 3.83
CA LEU A 616 -10.66 -8.36 3.83
C LEU A 616 -9.70 -9.41 4.45
N GLY A 617 -10.17 -10.64 4.69
CA GLY A 617 -9.45 -11.71 5.40
C GLY A 617 -9.27 -11.48 6.91
N LEU A 618 -9.96 -10.49 7.48
CA LEU A 618 -9.76 -10.00 8.85
C LEU A 618 -11.10 -9.66 9.49
N VAL A 619 -11.91 -10.69 9.71
CA VAL A 619 -13.25 -10.59 10.30
C VAL A 619 -13.52 -11.76 11.25
N ASP A 620 -14.10 -11.45 12.42
CA ASP A 620 -14.63 -12.45 13.36
C ASP A 620 -16.15 -12.52 13.17
N VAL A 621 -16.63 -13.58 12.52
CA VAL A 621 -18.05 -13.78 12.19
C VAL A 621 -18.64 -14.81 13.13
N ARG A 622 -19.66 -14.40 13.91
CA ARG A 622 -20.43 -15.28 14.79
C ARG A 622 -21.68 -15.82 14.12
N VAL A 623 -22.36 -14.97 13.34
CA VAL A 623 -23.54 -15.32 12.56
C VAL A 623 -23.40 -14.71 11.16
N ASN A 624 -23.49 -15.56 10.14
CA ASN A 624 -23.55 -15.15 8.74
C ASN A 624 -24.89 -15.61 8.13
N ASN A 625 -25.71 -14.67 7.68
CA ASN A 625 -27.01 -14.96 7.08
C ASN A 625 -27.05 -14.82 5.56
N GLN A 626 -25.91 -14.51 4.91
CA GLN A 626 -25.85 -14.37 3.44
C GLN A 626 -26.28 -15.66 2.74
N GLY A 627 -25.72 -16.81 3.15
CA GLY A 627 -26.03 -18.10 2.54
C GLY A 627 -27.50 -18.53 2.69
N HIS A 628 -28.12 -18.18 3.83
CA HIS A 628 -29.54 -18.43 4.07
C HIS A 628 -30.42 -17.55 3.20
N ALA A 629 -30.15 -16.24 3.13
CA ALA A 629 -30.88 -15.31 2.27
C ALA A 629 -30.77 -15.71 0.80
N ARG A 630 -29.56 -16.05 0.33
CA ARG A 630 -29.29 -16.57 -1.01
C ARG A 630 -30.13 -17.80 -1.33
N SER A 631 -30.12 -18.81 -0.46
CA SER A 631 -30.86 -20.05 -0.67
C SER A 631 -32.38 -19.80 -0.71
N ALA A 632 -32.89 -18.90 0.13
CA ALA A 632 -34.30 -18.54 0.16
C ALA A 632 -34.73 -17.78 -1.10
N ILE A 633 -33.88 -16.89 -1.64
CA ILE A 633 -34.14 -16.21 -2.93
C ILE A 633 -34.23 -17.22 -4.07
N LEU A 634 -33.27 -18.14 -4.17
CA LEU A 634 -33.24 -19.13 -5.25
C LEU A 634 -34.43 -20.10 -5.22
N GLN A 635 -35.08 -20.25 -4.08
CA GLN A 635 -36.23 -21.13 -3.87
C GLN A 635 -37.56 -20.37 -3.81
N ASP A 636 -37.56 -19.05 -4.01
CA ASP A 636 -38.70 -18.17 -3.80
C ASP A 636 -39.37 -18.37 -2.41
N ASP A 637 -38.58 -18.69 -1.38
CA ASP A 637 -39.06 -18.91 -0.01
C ASP A 637 -39.27 -17.59 0.72
N THR A 638 -40.39 -16.94 0.42
CA THR A 638 -40.81 -15.67 1.05
C THR A 638 -40.96 -15.77 2.57
N LYS A 639 -41.24 -16.96 3.11
CA LYS A 639 -41.37 -17.15 4.56
C LYS A 639 -40.02 -16.97 5.24
N THR A 640 -38.97 -17.63 4.73
CA THR A 640 -37.61 -17.50 5.25
C THR A 640 -37.07 -16.08 5.05
N LEU A 641 -37.33 -15.45 3.90
CA LEU A 641 -36.93 -14.06 3.65
C LEU A 641 -37.55 -13.09 4.67
N ARG A 642 -38.81 -13.29 5.02
CA ARG A 642 -39.48 -12.52 6.07
C ARG A 642 -38.92 -12.80 7.46
N GLU A 643 -38.58 -14.06 7.78
CA GLU A 643 -37.93 -14.42 9.04
C GLU A 643 -36.54 -13.76 9.19
N LEU A 644 -35.82 -13.61 8.08
CA LEU A 644 -34.55 -12.87 8.01
C LEU A 644 -34.75 -11.35 7.93
N GLY A 645 -35.97 -10.86 7.75
CA GLY A 645 -36.28 -9.44 7.61
C GLY A 645 -35.87 -8.80 6.27
N VAL A 646 -35.54 -9.60 5.25
CA VAL A 646 -35.15 -9.12 3.91
C VAL A 646 -36.33 -8.42 3.25
N THR A 647 -36.15 -7.14 2.90
CA THR A 647 -37.21 -6.32 2.26
C THR A 647 -36.82 -5.83 0.88
N HIS A 648 -35.52 -5.62 0.64
CA HIS A 648 -34.98 -5.10 -0.61
C HIS A 648 -33.82 -5.96 -1.09
N ALA A 649 -33.50 -5.88 -2.38
CA ALA A 649 -32.28 -6.44 -2.93
C ALA A 649 -31.61 -5.47 -3.90
N LEU A 650 -30.28 -5.51 -3.98
CA LEU A 650 -29.46 -4.78 -4.94
C LEU A 650 -28.76 -5.79 -5.86
N SER A 651 -28.83 -5.56 -7.17
CA SER A 651 -28.10 -6.38 -8.15
C SER A 651 -27.34 -5.50 -9.12
N SER A 652 -26.11 -5.91 -9.45
CA SER A 652 -25.30 -5.30 -10.51
C SER A 652 -25.55 -6.01 -11.85
N PRO A 653 -25.45 -5.32 -13.00
CA PRO A 653 -25.41 -5.99 -14.30
C PRO A 653 -24.18 -6.89 -14.49
N MET A 654 -23.14 -6.72 -13.64
CA MET A 654 -21.97 -7.58 -13.59
C MET A 654 -22.22 -8.89 -12.83
N GLY A 655 -23.26 -8.94 -11.99
CA GLY A 655 -23.62 -10.10 -11.19
C GLY A 655 -24.57 -11.09 -11.88
N THR A 656 -25.17 -11.98 -11.08
CA THR A 656 -26.03 -13.08 -11.55
C THR A 656 -27.44 -13.04 -10.98
N PHE A 657 -27.65 -12.36 -9.84
CA PHE A 657 -28.97 -12.31 -9.19
C PHE A 657 -29.97 -11.41 -9.92
N GLY A 658 -29.52 -10.51 -10.80
CA GLY A 658 -30.42 -9.65 -11.58
C GLY A 658 -31.45 -10.45 -12.38
N GLU A 659 -31.03 -11.56 -13.00
CA GLU A 659 -31.92 -12.48 -13.72
C GLU A 659 -32.81 -13.29 -12.78
N VAL A 660 -32.25 -13.78 -11.68
CA VAL A 660 -33.00 -14.54 -10.65
C VAL A 660 -34.20 -13.73 -10.15
N PHE A 661 -33.98 -12.45 -9.83
CA PHE A 661 -35.07 -11.56 -9.40
C PHE A 661 -36.05 -11.22 -10.52
N ALA A 662 -35.56 -11.08 -11.75
CA ALA A 662 -36.39 -10.71 -12.89
C ALA A 662 -37.36 -11.81 -13.35
N ILE A 663 -37.11 -13.06 -12.98
CA ILE A 663 -37.97 -14.22 -13.29
C ILE A 663 -38.88 -14.57 -12.10
N SER A 664 -38.49 -14.19 -10.88
CA SER A 664 -39.28 -14.46 -9.67
C SER A 664 -40.56 -13.60 -9.62
N PRO A 665 -41.74 -14.19 -9.31
CA PRO A 665 -42.99 -13.43 -9.22
C PRO A 665 -43.07 -12.54 -7.97
N TYR A 666 -42.12 -12.63 -7.03
CA TYR A 666 -42.14 -11.95 -5.75
C TYR A 666 -41.28 -10.68 -5.70
N TRP A 667 -40.50 -10.39 -6.74
CA TRP A 667 -39.60 -9.23 -6.74
C TRP A 667 -40.06 -8.18 -7.75
N GLU A 668 -40.16 -6.93 -7.30
CA GLU A 668 -40.53 -5.80 -8.15
C GLU A 668 -39.34 -4.85 -8.32
N ILE A 669 -39.02 -4.47 -9.56
CA ILE A 669 -38.02 -3.45 -9.85
C ILE A 669 -38.54 -2.09 -9.37
N SER A 670 -37.89 -1.51 -8.37
CA SER A 670 -38.17 -0.15 -7.90
C SER A 670 -37.39 0.90 -8.67
N ARG A 671 -36.13 0.61 -9.01
CA ARG A 671 -35.24 1.50 -9.77
C ARG A 671 -34.32 0.65 -10.64
N ASP A 672 -33.99 1.18 -11.80
CA ASP A 672 -33.15 0.55 -12.83
C ASP A 672 -32.28 1.65 -13.45
N ILE A 673 -30.97 1.60 -13.17
CA ILE A 673 -29.98 2.57 -13.66
C ILE A 673 -28.90 1.75 -14.39
N ASP A 674 -28.91 1.80 -15.72
CA ASP A 674 -27.98 1.03 -16.56
C ASP A 674 -27.88 -0.46 -16.18
N GLY A 675 -29.02 -1.08 -15.84
CA GLY A 675 -29.11 -2.49 -15.44
C GLY A 675 -28.75 -2.77 -13.98
N SER A 676 -28.23 -1.78 -13.25
CA SER A 676 -28.11 -1.85 -11.79
C SER A 676 -29.48 -1.60 -11.17
N ARG A 677 -29.97 -2.53 -10.36
CA ARG A 677 -31.38 -2.57 -9.97
C ARG A 677 -31.58 -2.66 -8.47
N LEU A 678 -32.55 -1.88 -8.00
CA LEU A 678 -33.11 -1.99 -6.66
C LEU A 678 -34.43 -2.73 -6.76
N TRP A 679 -34.53 -3.82 -6.02
CA TRP A 679 -35.68 -4.71 -5.99
C TRP A 679 -36.40 -4.57 -4.66
N ILE A 680 -37.73 -4.69 -4.69
CA ILE A 680 -38.59 -4.73 -3.51
C ILE A 680 -39.27 -6.09 -3.44
N LEU A 681 -39.16 -6.74 -2.28
CA LEU A 681 -39.86 -7.99 -2.01
C LEU A 681 -41.37 -7.72 -1.84
N LYS A 682 -42.19 -8.50 -2.54
CA LYS A 682 -43.65 -8.53 -2.41
C LYS A 682 -44.06 -9.90 -1.88
N GLU A 683 -44.58 -9.96 -0.65
CA GLU A 683 -45.08 -11.21 -0.07
C GLU A 683 -46.22 -11.83 -0.91
N THR A 684 -47.03 -10.98 -1.53
CA THR A 684 -48.06 -11.38 -2.48
C THR A 684 -47.71 -10.82 -3.86
N PRO A 685 -47.54 -11.67 -4.90
CA PRO A 685 -47.24 -11.21 -6.25
C PRO A 685 -48.23 -10.15 -6.73
N THR A 686 -47.70 -9.06 -7.28
CA THR A 686 -48.45 -8.00 -7.95
C THR A 686 -48.39 -8.22 -9.47
N SER A 687 -49.18 -7.50 -10.25
CA SER A 687 -49.04 -7.52 -11.71
C SER A 687 -47.64 -7.10 -12.17
N ARG A 688 -46.98 -6.22 -11.42
CA ARG A 688 -45.63 -5.72 -11.73
C ARG A 688 -44.52 -6.69 -11.31
N SER A 689 -44.65 -7.36 -10.16
CA SER A 689 -43.66 -8.35 -9.72
C SER A 689 -43.81 -9.68 -10.47
N ALA A 690 -45.02 -10.01 -10.94
CA ALA A 690 -45.28 -11.22 -11.72
C ALA A 690 -44.87 -11.09 -13.21
N ALA A 691 -44.37 -9.93 -13.64
CA ALA A 691 -43.90 -9.74 -15.00
C ALA A 691 -42.49 -10.29 -15.16
N SER A 692 -42.41 -11.54 -15.66
CA SER A 692 -41.14 -12.19 -15.92
C SER A 692 -40.43 -11.57 -17.12
N SER A 693 -39.15 -11.27 -16.98
CA SER A 693 -38.25 -10.97 -18.11
C SER A 693 -37.72 -12.26 -18.73
N THR A 694 -37.37 -12.20 -20.02
CA THR A 694 -36.63 -13.26 -20.72
C THR A 694 -35.21 -12.78 -21.03
N PHE A 695 -34.20 -13.51 -20.57
CA PHE A 695 -32.79 -13.22 -20.85
C PHE A 695 -32.23 -14.14 -21.92
N VAL A 696 -31.46 -13.58 -22.85
CA VAL A 696 -30.75 -14.32 -23.89
C VAL A 696 -29.29 -13.91 -23.87
N TYR A 697 -28.41 -14.88 -23.61
CA TYR A 697 -26.96 -14.69 -23.70
C TYR A 697 -26.49 -15.01 -25.11
N PRO A 698 -25.51 -14.26 -25.66
CA PRO A 698 -24.88 -14.62 -26.91
C PRO A 698 -24.20 -15.99 -26.82
N SER A 699 -24.08 -16.66 -27.95
CA SER A 699 -23.24 -17.85 -28.13
C SER A 699 -22.16 -17.60 -29.18
N GLU A 700 -21.12 -18.42 -29.19
CA GLU A 700 -20.03 -18.33 -30.19
C GLU A 700 -20.57 -18.38 -31.63
N GLN A 701 -21.68 -19.09 -31.87
CA GLN A 701 -22.33 -19.19 -33.19
C GLN A 701 -22.96 -17.86 -33.66
N ASN A 702 -23.31 -16.97 -32.73
CA ASN A 702 -23.82 -15.64 -33.06
C ASN A 702 -22.68 -14.69 -33.49
N CYS A 703 -21.42 -15.01 -33.15
CA CYS A 703 -20.27 -14.16 -33.37
C CYS A 703 -19.58 -14.49 -34.70
N ILE A 704 -20.00 -13.81 -35.77
CA ILE A 704 -19.46 -13.98 -37.13
C ILE A 704 -18.53 -12.80 -37.45
N ASP A 705 -17.40 -13.06 -38.11
CA ASP A 705 -16.41 -12.05 -38.53
C ASP A 705 -17.09 -10.82 -39.17
N PRO A 706 -16.83 -9.57 -38.68
CA PRO A 706 -15.78 -9.14 -37.75
C PRO A 706 -16.18 -9.07 -36.26
N CYS A 707 -16.65 -10.19 -35.69
CA CYS A 707 -16.85 -10.40 -34.25
C CYS A 707 -15.76 -11.33 -33.66
N GLU A 708 -15.25 -11.00 -32.46
CA GLU A 708 -14.32 -11.84 -31.71
C GLU A 708 -14.95 -12.37 -30.43
N TRP A 709 -14.83 -13.67 -30.14
CA TRP A 709 -15.27 -14.26 -28.88
C TRP A 709 -14.18 -14.10 -27.81
N ARG A 710 -14.34 -13.15 -26.90
CA ARG A 710 -13.29 -12.74 -25.93
C ARG A 710 -13.70 -13.00 -24.50
N LEU A 711 -12.73 -13.34 -23.66
CA LEU A 711 -12.93 -13.53 -22.22
C LEU A 711 -13.45 -12.23 -21.57
N ASP A 712 -14.39 -12.36 -20.63
CA ASP A 712 -14.80 -11.26 -19.76
C ASP A 712 -13.61 -10.89 -18.84
N PRO A 713 -13.28 -9.62 -18.57
CA PRO A 713 -12.27 -9.29 -17.56
C PRO A 713 -12.66 -9.73 -16.14
N TRP A 714 -13.97 -9.92 -15.89
CA TRP A 714 -14.52 -10.15 -14.55
C TRP A 714 -15.04 -11.58 -14.32
N TRP A 715 -14.94 -12.49 -15.28
CA TRP A 715 -15.52 -13.84 -15.17
C TRP A 715 -15.02 -14.64 -13.95
N MET A 716 -13.73 -14.52 -13.56
CA MET A 716 -13.15 -15.27 -12.44
C MET A 716 -13.59 -14.77 -11.06
N VAL A 717 -14.17 -13.56 -10.99
CA VAL A 717 -14.58 -12.94 -9.72
C VAL A 717 -15.98 -13.40 -9.32
N ASP A 718 -16.77 -13.88 -10.29
CA ASP A 718 -18.08 -14.45 -10.05
C ASP A 718 -17.95 -15.92 -9.63
N ALA A 719 -17.66 -16.13 -8.34
CA ALA A 719 -17.49 -17.47 -7.76
C ALA A 719 -18.76 -18.33 -7.84
N ASP A 720 -19.90 -17.72 -8.13
CA ASP A 720 -21.20 -18.32 -7.91
C ASP A 720 -21.94 -18.72 -9.18
N GLN A 721 -21.50 -18.31 -10.38
CA GLN A 721 -22.07 -18.59 -11.72
C GLN A 721 -23.44 -19.30 -11.68
N LEU A 722 -24.43 -18.63 -11.07
CA LEU A 722 -25.74 -19.24 -10.77
C LEU A 722 -26.55 -19.48 -12.05
N VAL A 723 -26.13 -18.82 -13.12
CA VAL A 723 -26.74 -18.77 -14.43
C VAL A 723 -25.71 -19.25 -15.46
N ASN A 724 -26.16 -19.83 -16.56
CA ASN A 724 -25.33 -20.20 -17.72
C ASN A 724 -24.78 -18.96 -18.48
N ARG A 725 -24.24 -17.97 -17.78
CA ARG A 725 -23.53 -16.86 -18.38
C ARG A 725 -22.21 -17.41 -18.94
N PRO A 726 -21.87 -17.17 -20.22
CA PRO A 726 -20.62 -17.66 -20.78
C PRO A 726 -19.43 -16.88 -20.21
N ASP A 727 -18.29 -17.56 -20.02
CA ASP A 727 -17.03 -16.94 -19.56
C ASP A 727 -16.46 -15.91 -20.57
N SER A 728 -16.87 -16.05 -21.83
CA SER A 728 -16.49 -15.19 -22.94
C SER A 728 -17.72 -14.59 -23.61
N GLN A 729 -17.56 -13.39 -24.17
CA GLN A 729 -18.62 -12.63 -24.81
C GLN A 729 -18.17 -12.14 -26.20
N PRO A 730 -19.12 -11.86 -27.09
CA PRO A 730 -18.82 -11.28 -28.39
C PRO A 730 -18.32 -9.84 -28.22
N PHE A 731 -17.21 -9.54 -28.86
CA PHE A 731 -16.55 -8.24 -28.90
C PHE A 731 -16.51 -7.73 -30.34
N LEU A 732 -17.10 -6.55 -30.56
CA LEU A 732 -17.25 -5.92 -31.88
C LEU A 732 -16.54 -4.57 -31.90
N THR A 733 -15.54 -4.43 -32.77
CA THR A 733 -14.97 -3.11 -33.14
C THR A 733 -15.83 -2.43 -34.21
N ARG A 734 -16.43 -3.24 -35.07
CA ARG A 734 -17.36 -2.90 -36.16
C ARG A 734 -18.15 -4.15 -36.53
N GLY A 735 -19.28 -3.99 -37.23
CA GLY A 735 -20.05 -5.13 -37.74
C GLY A 735 -21.36 -5.31 -36.97
N GLU A 736 -21.92 -6.51 -37.03
CA GLU A 736 -23.22 -6.79 -36.45
C GLU A 736 -23.35 -8.20 -35.89
N ILE A 737 -24.25 -8.36 -34.92
CA ILE A 737 -24.63 -9.62 -34.31
C ILE A 737 -26.15 -9.69 -34.22
N THR A 738 -26.71 -10.85 -34.56
CA THR A 738 -28.14 -11.12 -34.45
C THR A 738 -28.38 -12.19 -33.39
N MET A 739 -29.36 -11.94 -32.53
CA MET A 739 -29.85 -12.88 -31.52
C MET A 739 -31.34 -13.08 -31.68
N THR A 740 -31.77 -14.34 -31.66
CA THR A 740 -33.18 -14.69 -31.67
C THR A 740 -33.67 -14.84 -30.24
N ILE A 741 -34.75 -14.15 -29.89
CA ILE A 741 -35.36 -14.21 -28.55
C ILE A 741 -36.60 -15.08 -28.62
N PRO A 742 -36.72 -16.13 -27.78
CA PRO A 742 -37.94 -16.91 -27.72
C PRO A 742 -39.06 -16.05 -27.12
N LEU A 743 -40.13 -15.81 -27.87
CA LEU A 743 -41.32 -15.16 -27.34
C LEU A 743 -42.14 -16.15 -26.52
N GLU A 744 -42.27 -15.90 -25.22
CA GLU A 744 -43.22 -16.63 -24.40
C GLU A 744 -44.67 -16.23 -24.71
N ARG A 745 -45.63 -17.12 -24.43
CA ARG A 745 -47.07 -16.86 -24.72
C ARG A 745 -47.58 -15.55 -24.10
N GLY A 746 -47.02 -15.13 -22.97
CA GLY A 746 -47.38 -13.90 -22.28
C GLY A 746 -46.84 -12.61 -22.92
N SER A 747 -45.87 -12.72 -23.83
CA SER A 747 -45.15 -11.58 -24.42
C SER A 747 -45.61 -11.23 -25.84
N HIS A 748 -46.65 -11.89 -26.37
CA HIS A 748 -47.22 -11.58 -27.69
C HIS A 748 -48.25 -10.44 -27.61
N ASP A 749 -48.28 -9.59 -28.64
CA ASP A 749 -49.16 -8.42 -28.75
C ASP A 749 -49.07 -7.47 -27.55
N GLN A 750 -47.87 -7.35 -26.96
CA GLN A 750 -47.59 -6.49 -25.81
C GLN A 750 -46.49 -5.49 -26.12
N THR A 751 -46.53 -4.35 -25.45
CA THR A 751 -45.39 -3.42 -25.45
C THR A 751 -44.29 -3.99 -24.57
N VAL A 752 -43.09 -4.10 -25.12
CA VAL A 752 -41.92 -4.68 -24.45
C VAL A 752 -40.74 -3.70 -24.49
N LYS A 753 -39.90 -3.79 -23.47
CA LYS A 753 -38.57 -3.17 -23.45
C LYS A 753 -37.53 -4.21 -23.83
N ILE A 754 -36.75 -3.91 -24.86
CA ILE A 754 -35.54 -4.63 -25.21
C ILE A 754 -34.38 -3.89 -24.56
N ASN A 755 -33.75 -4.54 -23.60
CA ASN A 755 -32.61 -4.04 -22.87
C ASN A 755 -31.37 -4.83 -23.34
N VAL A 756 -30.46 -4.17 -24.04
CA VAL A 756 -29.18 -4.77 -24.44
C VAL A 756 -28.11 -4.30 -23.45
N MET A 757 -27.48 -5.24 -22.75
CA MET A 757 -26.38 -4.94 -21.84
C MET A 757 -25.04 -5.02 -22.56
N ILE A 758 -24.28 -3.93 -22.48
CA ILE A 758 -22.96 -3.82 -23.11
C ILE A 758 -21.93 -3.24 -22.15
N ASP A 759 -20.66 -3.52 -22.41
CA ASP A 759 -19.53 -2.72 -21.92
C ASP A 759 -18.73 -2.16 -23.10
N ALA A 760 -18.32 -0.89 -22.99
CA ALA A 760 -17.61 -0.18 -24.05
C ALA A 760 -16.94 1.11 -23.54
N PRO A 761 -15.85 1.59 -24.16
CA PRO A 761 -15.35 2.95 -23.95
C PRO A 761 -16.35 3.98 -24.49
N ALA A 762 -16.16 5.25 -24.12
CA ALA A 762 -17.07 6.33 -24.54
C ALA A 762 -16.90 6.72 -26.02
N GLY A 763 -18.00 7.09 -26.67
CA GLY A 763 -17.99 7.68 -28.02
C GLY A 763 -18.21 6.70 -29.18
N LEU A 764 -18.46 5.41 -28.93
CA LEU A 764 -18.78 4.42 -29.96
C LEU A 764 -20.25 4.50 -30.37
N GLU A 765 -20.56 4.17 -31.63
CA GLU A 765 -21.94 4.16 -32.15
C GLU A 765 -22.50 2.73 -32.13
N VAL A 766 -23.62 2.55 -31.42
CA VAL A 766 -24.35 1.28 -31.37
C VAL A 766 -25.77 1.48 -31.88
N ARG A 767 -26.21 0.65 -32.83
CA ARG A 767 -27.61 0.64 -33.31
C ARG A 767 -28.24 -0.69 -32.94
N VAL A 768 -29.37 -0.62 -32.24
CA VAL A 768 -30.18 -1.78 -31.88
C VAL A 768 -31.40 -1.79 -32.77
N TYR A 769 -31.68 -2.93 -33.39
CA TYR A 769 -32.83 -3.20 -34.24
C TYR A 769 -33.67 -4.30 -33.60
N ALA A 770 -34.98 -4.06 -33.49
CA ALA A 770 -35.97 -5.07 -33.17
C ALA A 770 -36.65 -5.50 -34.48
N ILE A 771 -36.65 -6.79 -34.77
CA ILE A 771 -37.21 -7.36 -36.00
C ILE A 771 -38.27 -8.38 -35.59
N ASP A 772 -39.52 -8.10 -35.93
CA ASP A 772 -40.68 -8.95 -35.66
C ASP A 772 -41.44 -9.17 -36.97
N GLY A 773 -41.13 -10.27 -37.66
CA GLY A 773 -41.63 -10.54 -39.00
C GLY A 773 -41.22 -9.45 -40.02
N ALA A 774 -42.17 -8.59 -40.39
CA ALA A 774 -41.94 -7.48 -41.33
C ALA A 774 -41.75 -6.12 -40.63
N GLU A 775 -42.03 -6.03 -39.33
CA GLU A 775 -41.87 -4.82 -38.55
C GLU A 775 -40.43 -4.70 -38.07
N ILE A 776 -39.80 -3.56 -38.35
CA ILE A 776 -38.42 -3.27 -37.97
C ILE A 776 -38.40 -1.91 -37.26
N GLU A 777 -38.03 -1.92 -35.99
CA GLU A 777 -37.76 -0.70 -35.23
C GLU A 777 -36.28 -0.60 -34.91
N ALA A 778 -35.75 0.62 -34.90
CA ALA A 778 -34.32 0.83 -34.68
C ALA A 778 -34.06 2.07 -33.83
N ARG A 779 -33.05 1.99 -32.97
CA ARG A 779 -32.55 3.14 -32.21
C ARG A 779 -31.03 3.18 -32.23
N LYS A 780 -30.50 4.38 -32.46
CA LYS A 780 -29.07 4.68 -32.41
C LYS A 780 -28.70 5.23 -31.03
N PHE A 781 -27.58 4.76 -30.51
CA PHE A 781 -26.98 5.17 -29.26
C PHE A 781 -25.51 5.56 -29.48
N THR A 782 -25.01 6.43 -28.60
CA THR A 782 -23.59 6.71 -28.45
C THR A 782 -23.19 6.25 -27.05
N THR A 783 -22.13 5.45 -26.93
CA THR A 783 -21.71 4.91 -25.64
C THR A 783 -21.16 6.01 -24.73
N ASN A 784 -21.52 5.98 -23.45
CA ASN A 784 -21.03 6.94 -22.43
C ASN A 784 -19.77 6.45 -21.67
N GLY A 785 -19.17 5.31 -22.06
CA GLY A 785 -18.10 4.64 -21.32
C GLY A 785 -18.59 3.77 -20.14
N GLY A 786 -18.05 2.56 -20.01
CA GLY A 786 -18.41 1.59 -18.97
C GLY A 786 -19.54 0.63 -19.38
N TRP A 787 -20.11 -0.02 -18.38
CA TRP A 787 -21.29 -0.88 -18.50
C TRP A 787 -22.58 -0.07 -18.65
N GLN A 788 -23.42 -0.40 -19.64
CA GLN A 788 -24.60 0.38 -20.02
C GLN A 788 -25.75 -0.48 -20.52
N GLN A 789 -26.98 -0.06 -20.20
CA GLN A 789 -28.21 -0.70 -20.69
C GLN A 789 -28.83 0.10 -21.84
N LEU A 790 -28.66 -0.39 -23.08
CA LEU A 790 -29.29 0.23 -24.25
C LEU A 790 -30.75 -0.22 -24.37
N THR A 791 -31.70 0.72 -24.22
CA THR A 791 -33.14 0.41 -24.18
C THR A 791 -33.88 0.83 -25.46
N LEU A 792 -34.52 -0.13 -26.12
CA LEU A 792 -35.48 0.06 -27.21
C LEU A 792 -36.87 -0.41 -26.76
N ILE A 793 -37.90 0.42 -26.94
CA ILE A 793 -39.29 0.05 -26.67
C ILE A 793 -39.93 -0.31 -28.00
N THR A 794 -40.56 -1.48 -28.07
CA THR A 794 -41.27 -1.94 -29.26
C THR A 794 -42.57 -2.64 -28.88
N LYS A 795 -43.44 -2.88 -29.86
CA LYS A 795 -44.63 -3.70 -29.68
C LYS A 795 -44.41 -5.04 -30.39
N THR A 796 -44.54 -6.15 -29.67
CA THR A 796 -44.46 -7.48 -30.28
C THR A 796 -45.71 -7.79 -31.07
N SER A 797 -45.57 -8.60 -32.10
CA SER A 797 -46.63 -9.12 -32.93
C SER A 797 -47.01 -10.56 -32.49
N LEU A 798 -47.84 -11.23 -33.30
CA LEU A 798 -48.17 -12.64 -33.14
C LEU A 798 -47.15 -13.57 -33.87
N ALA A 799 -46.06 -13.03 -34.41
CA ALA A 799 -45.03 -13.83 -35.08
C ALA A 799 -44.30 -14.76 -34.09
N THR A 800 -43.72 -15.83 -34.62
CA THR A 800 -42.96 -16.81 -33.84
C THR A 800 -41.51 -16.42 -33.59
N ASP A 801 -40.96 -15.56 -34.46
CA ASP A 801 -39.53 -15.29 -34.53
C ASP A 801 -39.30 -13.79 -34.27
N PHE A 802 -38.72 -13.48 -33.12
CA PHE A 802 -38.32 -12.13 -32.73
C PHE A 802 -36.80 -12.05 -32.70
N GLU A 803 -36.22 -11.18 -33.52
CA GLU A 803 -34.78 -11.03 -33.65
C GLU A 803 -34.32 -9.65 -33.18
N VAL A 804 -33.21 -9.62 -32.46
CA VAL A 804 -32.51 -8.41 -32.07
C VAL A 804 -31.18 -8.37 -32.79
N LEU A 805 -31.03 -7.41 -33.69
CA LEU A 805 -29.80 -7.13 -34.43
C LEU A 805 -29.09 -5.94 -33.79
N ILE A 806 -27.83 -6.11 -33.42
CA ILE A 806 -26.98 -5.07 -32.85
C ILE A 806 -25.87 -4.77 -33.84
N ARG A 807 -25.74 -3.51 -34.26
CA ARG A 807 -24.69 -3.04 -35.17
C ARG A 807 -23.80 -2.03 -34.49
N VAL A 808 -22.49 -2.28 -34.51
CA VAL A 808 -21.47 -1.45 -33.87
C VAL A 808 -20.63 -0.76 -34.94
N ASN A 809 -20.32 0.52 -34.73
CA ASN A 809 -19.41 1.31 -35.57
C ASN A 809 -18.55 2.24 -34.70
N GLY A 810 -17.39 2.63 -35.24
CA GLY A 810 -16.53 3.64 -34.63
C GLY A 810 -15.46 3.11 -33.66
N GLY A 811 -15.38 1.79 -33.46
CA GLY A 811 -14.30 1.16 -32.71
C GLY A 811 -13.04 0.88 -33.55
N GLY A 812 -12.08 0.18 -32.96
CA GLY A 812 -10.84 -0.27 -33.61
C GLY A 812 -9.60 0.59 -33.33
N SER A 813 -9.75 1.70 -32.61
CA SER A 813 -8.60 2.48 -32.11
C SER A 813 -7.72 1.60 -31.24
N GLY A 814 -6.44 1.48 -31.59
CA GLY A 814 -5.50 0.65 -30.84
C GLY A 814 -5.06 1.34 -29.55
N TRP A 815 -4.97 0.56 -28.47
CA TRP A 815 -4.52 1.01 -27.16
C TRP A 815 -3.69 -0.08 -26.46
N ILE A 816 -2.94 0.28 -25.40
CA ILE A 816 -2.18 -0.71 -24.64
C ILE A 816 -2.96 -1.09 -23.38
N ASN A 817 -3.38 -2.35 -23.30
CA ASN A 817 -4.13 -2.90 -22.18
C ASN A 817 -3.20 -3.46 -21.08
N PRO A 818 -2.97 -2.73 -19.99
CA PRO A 818 -2.06 -3.17 -18.93
C PRO A 818 -2.60 -4.38 -18.16
N LEU A 819 -3.90 -4.68 -18.23
CA LEU A 819 -4.51 -5.82 -17.53
C LEU A 819 -4.00 -7.16 -18.06
N ALA A 820 -3.58 -7.24 -19.33
CA ALA A 820 -3.01 -8.45 -19.88
C ALA A 820 -1.68 -8.85 -19.21
N ILE A 821 -0.92 -7.90 -18.67
CA ILE A 821 0.30 -8.19 -17.90
C ILE A 821 -0.05 -8.93 -16.60
N THR A 822 -1.23 -8.64 -16.03
CA THR A 822 -1.72 -9.27 -14.79
C THR A 822 -2.49 -10.56 -15.02
N GLY A 823 -2.78 -10.92 -16.29
CA GLY A 823 -3.63 -12.05 -16.64
C GLY A 823 -5.14 -11.80 -16.54
N ARG A 824 -5.57 -10.59 -16.15
CA ARG A 824 -6.99 -10.17 -16.18
C ARG A 824 -7.48 -9.83 -17.60
N GLY A 825 -6.57 -9.43 -18.49
CA GLY A 825 -6.85 -9.20 -19.91
C GLY A 825 -6.30 -10.32 -20.79
N ASP A 826 -6.89 -10.53 -21.97
CA ASP A 826 -6.47 -11.52 -22.97
C ASP A 826 -5.33 -11.04 -23.88
N ARG A 827 -5.12 -9.72 -24.03
CA ARG A 827 -4.10 -9.15 -24.93
C ARG A 827 -3.54 -7.81 -24.45
N LEU A 828 -2.24 -7.59 -24.67
CA LEU A 828 -1.55 -6.34 -24.29
C LEU A 828 -1.75 -5.21 -25.31
N LEU A 829 -1.75 -5.54 -26.60
CA LEU A 829 -2.11 -4.60 -27.65
C LEU A 829 -3.58 -4.86 -27.99
N ASP A 830 -4.43 -3.91 -27.63
CA ASP A 830 -5.87 -4.06 -27.67
C ASP A 830 -6.51 -2.97 -28.53
N HIS A 831 -7.82 -3.05 -28.74
CA HIS A 831 -8.58 -2.11 -29.53
C HIS A 831 -9.87 -1.72 -28.81
N ASP A 832 -10.38 -0.52 -29.10
CA ASP A 832 -11.70 -0.10 -28.63
C ASP A 832 -12.80 -0.89 -29.32
N GLY A 833 -13.81 -1.31 -28.57
CA GLY A 833 -14.97 -2.01 -29.11
C GLY A 833 -16.07 -2.16 -28.08
N VAL A 834 -17.14 -2.82 -28.50
CA VAL A 834 -18.32 -3.08 -27.67
C VAL A 834 -18.39 -4.57 -27.37
N ARG A 835 -18.38 -4.92 -26.08
CA ARG A 835 -18.70 -6.26 -25.62
C ARG A 835 -20.20 -6.33 -25.32
N ILE A 836 -20.87 -7.41 -25.74
CA ILE A 836 -22.31 -7.60 -25.52
C ILE A 836 -22.51 -8.76 -24.55
N HIS A 837 -23.18 -8.51 -23.42
CA HIS A 837 -23.33 -9.51 -22.37
C HIS A 837 -24.62 -10.31 -22.51
N TRP A 838 -25.75 -9.63 -22.65
CA TRP A 838 -27.06 -10.26 -22.73
C TRP A 838 -28.10 -9.31 -23.31
N VAL A 839 -29.21 -9.87 -23.77
CA VAL A 839 -30.42 -9.13 -24.13
C VAL A 839 -31.57 -9.59 -23.25
N GLU A 840 -32.21 -8.64 -22.59
CA GLU A 840 -33.41 -8.86 -21.79
C GLU A 840 -34.62 -8.32 -22.55
N LEU A 841 -35.63 -9.18 -22.71
CA LEU A 841 -36.96 -8.80 -23.14
C LEU A 841 -37.85 -8.67 -21.90
N ARG A 842 -38.30 -7.46 -21.59
CA ARG A 842 -39.12 -7.17 -20.41
C ARG A 842 -40.51 -6.65 -20.82
N PRO A 843 -41.60 -7.35 -20.47
CA PRO A 843 -42.96 -6.85 -20.66
C PRO A 843 -43.19 -5.51 -19.95
N MET A 844 -43.90 -4.57 -20.59
CA MET A 844 -44.36 -3.36 -19.94
C MET A 844 -45.75 -3.60 -19.36
N VAL A 845 -45.84 -3.65 -18.03
CA VAL A 845 -47.12 -3.70 -17.32
C VAL A 845 -47.59 -2.27 -17.05
N GLU A 846 -48.82 -1.95 -17.47
CA GLU A 846 -49.49 -0.66 -17.18
C GLU A 846 -49.73 -0.44 -15.67
#